data_AF-A0A3C1UNK3-F1
#
_entry.id   AF-A0A3C1UNK3-F1
#
_cell.length_a   1.000
_cell.length_b   1.000
_cell.length_c   1.000
_cell.angle_alpha   90.00
_cell.angle_beta   90.00
_cell.angle_gamma   90.00
#
_symmetry.space_group_name_H-M   'P 1'
#
loop_
_entity.id
_entity.type
_entity.pdbx_description
1 polymer ?
#
loop_
_entity_poly.entity_id
_entity_poly.type
_entity_poly.pdbx_seq_one_letter_code
_entity_poly.pdbx_strand_id
1 'polypeptide(L)'
;MPGNGLQLIASDAESVAFEFGIPLSRVDEVFRGRLRNGGESLGLLDAFDVAVDWIDFSDSAPWPVTADGLGSSIERACWDDRVNAAGQWFGSPIGMPSPGSPNFLNDCPPDTPEMIVISEFLYHAASDTEDESLYEFIKLQNISDQVVDLGGWAIAGNAFYLFADQTLLPAGGHVTVAVSPDQLAGEFNFGKTLLSKPLIGTLSNGGGEIALIRQDGRLTDLVCYDDDFPWPSLADGMEGHPKLGYSLRRNCDMESGELPGNWVAVEDPTPHVPNPEWDCGLLNGPQSITLSPVKVVASATPVISVQWPSAARLDTIQNVIIEYFVDDHETENETIAKLVMRPDIDARGAELREQYAVTLPAFSANSVVRYRIRLQLEGGLNILSPSPERDAFEWHAYFVDPEVSTNQPNQYNLFLSSANWRRLHSWTNAGRVSGSQPNPAWNNEVPATFVSLGQVFDVTVRHQGSRWNRRGGSNISFDCPSHQNGSAQVRSWRVRFPSYRNWDGLDIIHLQKQSGWPQRISFKMFELAGVPSPRTSWSDLRINGCNFNRDAFQIERPGKDLVGRWYDEVGDLFKSQGYTGDEGPWSWGDARLIRGTRNRFSESERYEYTFNRKTLGWKNQPEDGKPDIVEPMIEALHAARGRGRQALRQWLSENFDVDQTLRYICTINYVGTFDDMFQNHFLYRKAEDNKWCMLPWDMDNTLGGAFGQWNANPFRGAEERRVGNVGNRSGWWNRIKDSFFIAYEQEFLSMFHQLNNTVHSPENLRPVIEAIAAEGGRSGNVNSLMNHIQRRHGYLNSFIEPRLSPPLLALSLDAGNIVLQWPEGRTDFNLEASASLFGPWRSVSEGQNVRQDTPTSYTVLPNQAQSFFRLSR
;
A
#
# COMPACT_ATOMS: atom_id res chain seq x y z
N MET A 1 40.14 17.20 -23.87
CA MET A 1 40.09 15.87 -24.50
C MET A 1 40.44 16.00 -25.99
N PRO A 2 41.07 15.02 -26.64
CA PRO A 2 41.20 15.00 -28.10
C PRO A 2 39.80 14.89 -28.75
N GLY A 3 39.67 15.31 -30.02
CA GLY A 3 38.42 15.14 -30.76
C GLY A 3 37.99 13.67 -30.81
N ASN A 4 36.71 13.39 -30.54
CA ASN A 4 36.13 12.04 -30.38
C ASN A 4 36.77 11.19 -29.26
N GLY A 5 37.52 11.80 -28.34
CA GLY A 5 38.04 11.10 -27.15
C GLY A 5 36.94 10.87 -26.11
N LEU A 6 36.97 9.73 -25.43
CA LEU A 6 36.06 9.40 -24.33
C LEU A 6 36.84 9.38 -23.00
N GLN A 7 36.28 10.06 -22.00
CA GLN A 7 36.71 10.02 -20.60
C GLN A 7 35.54 9.52 -19.76
N LEU A 8 35.77 8.57 -18.87
CA LEU A 8 34.75 8.04 -17.96
C LEU A 8 34.89 8.68 -16.57
N ILE A 9 33.77 9.00 -15.94
CA ILE A 9 33.70 9.47 -14.56
C ILE A 9 32.96 8.42 -13.74
N ALA A 10 33.52 8.02 -12.60
CA ALA A 10 32.92 7.01 -11.72
C ALA A 10 33.01 7.41 -10.24
N SER A 11 32.16 6.79 -9.40
CA SER A 11 32.27 6.88 -7.93
C SER A 11 33.36 5.96 -7.36
N ASP A 12 33.70 4.90 -8.09
CA ASP A 12 34.78 3.97 -7.78
C ASP A 12 35.49 3.62 -9.10
N ALA A 13 36.60 4.30 -9.35
CA ALA A 13 37.35 4.16 -10.60
C ALA A 13 38.00 2.78 -10.75
N GLU A 14 38.44 2.15 -9.65
CA GLU A 14 39.07 0.83 -9.68
C GLU A 14 38.05 -0.26 -10.02
N SER A 15 36.89 -0.25 -9.37
CA SER A 15 35.83 -1.22 -9.62
C SER A 15 35.32 -1.15 -11.06
N VAL A 16 35.05 0.06 -11.57
CA VAL A 16 34.56 0.25 -12.95
C VAL A 16 35.64 -0.10 -13.99
N ALA A 17 36.89 0.31 -13.76
CA ALA A 17 37.99 -0.05 -14.65
C ALA A 17 38.22 -1.57 -14.72
N PHE A 18 38.13 -2.25 -13.57
CA PHE A 18 38.24 -3.70 -13.49
C PHE A 18 37.10 -4.41 -14.21
N GLU A 19 35.85 -4.04 -13.90
CA GLU A 19 34.66 -4.70 -14.44
C GLU A 19 34.59 -4.59 -15.97
N PHE A 20 34.85 -3.39 -16.51
CA PHE A 20 34.72 -3.11 -17.95
C PHE A 20 36.03 -3.16 -18.73
N GLY A 21 37.15 -3.55 -18.08
CA GLY A 21 38.46 -3.66 -18.72
C GLY A 21 39.01 -2.32 -19.25
N ILE A 22 38.66 -1.20 -18.61
CA ILE A 22 39.06 0.15 -19.03
C ILE A 22 40.40 0.49 -18.37
N PRO A 23 41.40 1.04 -19.10
CA PRO A 23 42.62 1.52 -18.46
C PRO A 23 42.29 2.57 -17.40
N LEU A 24 42.80 2.40 -16.17
CA LEU A 24 42.62 3.33 -15.05
C LEU A 24 42.94 4.78 -15.41
N SER A 25 43.86 5.02 -16.37
CA SER A 25 44.17 6.36 -16.88
C SER A 25 43.02 7.05 -17.65
N ARG A 26 41.92 6.35 -17.92
CA ARG A 26 40.73 6.85 -18.63
C ARG A 26 39.48 6.91 -17.75
N VAL A 27 39.61 6.64 -16.45
CA VAL A 27 38.54 6.70 -15.47
C VAL A 27 38.94 7.68 -14.37
N ASP A 28 38.23 8.80 -14.27
CA ASP A 28 38.44 9.78 -13.21
C ASP A 28 37.48 9.52 -12.04
N GLU A 29 38.01 9.56 -10.81
CA GLU A 29 37.22 9.46 -9.57
C GLU A 29 36.76 10.86 -9.14
N VAL A 30 35.60 11.31 -9.62
CA VAL A 30 35.11 12.69 -9.40
C VAL A 30 33.69 12.73 -8.85
N PHE A 31 32.91 11.66 -8.97
CA PHE A 31 31.51 11.63 -8.52
C PHE A 31 31.38 11.10 -7.09
N ARG A 32 31.21 12.00 -6.11
CA ARG A 32 30.93 11.64 -4.71
C ARG A 32 29.42 11.61 -4.46
N GLY A 33 28.85 10.42 -4.34
CA GLY A 33 27.42 10.23 -4.15
C GLY A 33 26.93 9.00 -4.91
N ARG A 34 25.63 8.98 -5.20
CA ARG A 34 24.99 7.99 -6.07
C ARG A 34 24.04 8.72 -7.01
N LEU A 35 23.86 8.19 -8.21
CA LEU A 35 22.75 8.63 -9.03
C LEU A 35 21.42 8.19 -8.39
N ARG A 36 20.37 8.98 -8.54
CA ARG A 36 19.03 8.60 -8.10
C ARG A 36 18.44 7.60 -9.09
N ASN A 37 17.84 6.54 -8.56
CA ASN A 37 17.19 5.53 -9.40
C ASN A 37 16.05 6.15 -10.22
N GLY A 38 15.21 6.98 -9.59
CA GLY A 38 14.06 7.69 -10.19
C GLY A 38 14.37 8.84 -11.16
N GLY A 39 15.58 8.92 -11.71
CA GLY A 39 16.04 10.08 -12.49
C GLY A 39 16.52 11.28 -11.67
N GLU A 40 17.28 12.16 -12.32
CA GLU A 40 17.76 13.43 -11.78
C GLU A 40 18.32 14.37 -12.87
N SER A 41 18.75 15.55 -12.45
CA SER A 41 19.50 16.49 -13.29
C SER A 41 21.01 16.24 -13.20
N LEU A 42 21.68 16.12 -14.34
CA LEU A 42 23.15 16.07 -14.44
C LEU A 42 23.66 17.22 -15.28
N GLY A 43 24.67 17.94 -14.76
CA GLY A 43 25.29 19.07 -15.43
C GLY A 43 26.79 18.94 -15.52
N LEU A 44 27.35 19.22 -16.69
CA LEU A 44 28.79 19.41 -16.90
C LEU A 44 29.08 20.91 -16.86
N LEU A 45 29.88 21.38 -15.89
CA LEU A 45 30.27 22.79 -15.76
C LEU A 45 31.73 22.99 -16.20
N ASP A 46 32.04 24.16 -16.76
CA ASP A 46 33.43 24.58 -16.98
C ASP A 46 34.06 25.19 -15.71
N ALA A 47 35.30 25.65 -15.82
CA ALA A 47 36.05 26.21 -14.70
C ALA A 47 35.52 27.57 -14.16
N PHE A 48 34.49 28.15 -14.80
CA PHE A 48 33.86 29.41 -14.43
C PHE A 48 32.39 29.22 -14.00
N ASP A 49 31.99 28.00 -13.65
CA ASP A 49 30.62 27.60 -13.31
C ASP A 49 29.61 27.82 -14.44
N VAL A 50 30.06 27.81 -15.71
CA VAL A 50 29.18 27.87 -16.88
C VAL A 50 28.80 26.45 -17.30
N ALA A 51 27.51 26.19 -17.50
CA ALA A 51 27.03 24.90 -18.01
C ALA A 51 27.50 24.66 -19.44
N VAL A 52 28.26 23.58 -19.63
CA VAL A 52 28.76 23.07 -20.92
C VAL A 52 27.75 22.10 -21.53
N ASP A 53 27.14 21.24 -20.70
CA ASP A 53 26.05 20.34 -21.08
C ASP A 53 25.15 20.08 -19.87
N TRP A 54 23.90 19.72 -20.12
CA TRP A 54 22.88 19.50 -19.07
C TRP A 54 21.85 18.48 -19.53
N ILE A 55 21.43 17.60 -18.63
CA ILE A 55 20.38 16.62 -18.88
C ILE A 55 19.48 16.47 -17.65
N ASP A 56 18.17 16.43 -17.86
CA ASP A 56 17.16 16.05 -16.86
C ASP A 56 16.56 14.70 -17.27
N PHE A 57 17.13 13.60 -16.79
CA PHE A 57 16.71 12.26 -17.20
C PHE A 57 15.70 11.65 -16.23
N SER A 58 14.88 10.72 -16.75
CA SER A 58 13.96 9.85 -15.98
C SER A 58 14.36 8.38 -16.16
N ASP A 59 13.95 7.52 -15.25
CA ASP A 59 13.98 6.06 -15.38
C ASP A 59 12.69 5.48 -15.97
N SER A 60 11.69 6.32 -16.23
CA SER A 60 10.42 5.98 -16.86
C SER A 60 10.34 6.42 -18.31
N ALA A 61 9.46 5.82 -19.11
CA ALA A 61 9.21 6.29 -20.46
C ALA A 61 8.79 7.78 -20.48
N PRO A 62 9.08 8.54 -21.56
CA PRO A 62 9.72 8.12 -22.81
C PRO A 62 11.26 7.96 -22.73
N TRP A 63 11.87 8.06 -21.54
CA TRP A 63 13.30 7.76 -21.37
C TRP A 63 13.58 6.25 -21.44
N PRO A 64 14.82 5.84 -21.76
CA PRO A 64 15.16 4.42 -21.81
C PRO A 64 15.08 3.73 -20.44
N VAL A 65 14.01 2.96 -20.24
CA VAL A 65 13.77 2.20 -19.00
C VAL A 65 14.76 1.04 -18.80
N THR A 66 15.49 0.61 -19.84
CA THR A 66 16.45 -0.51 -19.73
C THR A 66 17.70 -0.18 -18.91
N ALA A 67 17.94 1.09 -18.60
CA ALA A 67 19.02 1.48 -17.69
C ALA A 67 18.66 1.28 -16.21
N ASP A 68 17.36 1.15 -15.88
CA ASP A 68 16.91 0.87 -14.52
C ASP A 68 17.00 -0.63 -14.21
N GLY A 69 18.20 -1.07 -13.86
CA GLY A 69 18.42 -2.42 -13.33
C GLY A 69 18.55 -3.55 -14.38
N LEU A 70 18.29 -3.30 -15.66
CA LEU A 70 18.51 -4.28 -16.74
C LEU A 70 19.95 -4.27 -17.31
N GLY A 71 20.86 -3.51 -16.68
CA GLY A 71 22.28 -3.49 -17.03
C GLY A 71 22.62 -2.72 -18.30
N SER A 72 21.72 -1.85 -18.78
CA SER A 72 21.99 -0.97 -19.93
C SER A 72 22.50 0.39 -19.47
N SER A 73 23.19 1.13 -20.33
CA SER A 73 23.47 2.56 -20.14
C SER A 73 22.47 3.42 -20.91
N ILE A 74 22.13 4.61 -20.39
CA ILE A 74 21.41 5.65 -21.17
C ILE A 74 22.42 6.33 -22.10
N GLU A 75 22.17 6.29 -23.40
CA GLU A 75 23.08 6.72 -24.46
C GLU A 75 22.45 7.78 -25.35
N ARG A 76 23.18 8.87 -25.60
CA ARG A 76 22.74 9.93 -26.52
C ARG A 76 22.99 9.52 -27.97
N ALA A 77 21.96 9.56 -28.81
CA ALA A 77 22.07 9.31 -30.26
C ALA A 77 22.18 10.61 -31.07
N CYS A 78 21.42 11.66 -30.71
CA CYS A 78 21.40 12.95 -31.42
C CYS A 78 22.16 14.05 -30.65
N TRP A 79 23.00 14.82 -31.36
CA TRP A 79 23.85 15.88 -30.81
C TRP A 79 23.35 17.30 -31.14
N ASP A 80 22.04 17.54 -31.07
CA ASP A 80 21.45 18.88 -31.28
C ASP A 80 21.12 19.60 -29.96
N ASP A 81 20.46 20.75 -30.03
CA ASP A 81 20.14 21.63 -28.90
C ASP A 81 19.00 21.12 -28.00
N ARG A 82 18.36 19.99 -28.32
CA ARG A 82 17.24 19.40 -27.58
C ARG A 82 17.68 18.28 -26.64
N VAL A 83 18.76 18.49 -25.87
CA VAL A 83 19.36 17.51 -24.95
C VAL A 83 18.39 16.87 -23.95
N ASN A 84 17.32 17.57 -23.56
CA ASN A 84 16.29 17.05 -22.65
C ASN A 84 15.13 16.33 -23.37
N ALA A 85 15.20 16.14 -24.69
CA ALA A 85 14.21 15.37 -25.44
C ALA A 85 14.54 13.88 -25.31
N ALA A 86 13.73 13.13 -24.56
CA ALA A 86 13.93 11.70 -24.32
C ALA A 86 14.11 10.87 -25.60
N GLY A 87 13.42 11.23 -26.70
CA GLY A 87 13.57 10.57 -28.01
C GLY A 87 14.94 10.71 -28.68
N GLN A 88 15.89 11.42 -28.05
CA GLN A 88 17.30 11.49 -28.46
C GLN A 88 18.20 10.54 -27.67
N TRP A 89 17.64 9.83 -26.70
CA TRP A 89 18.34 8.93 -25.79
C TRP A 89 17.81 7.52 -25.95
N PHE A 90 18.72 6.54 -25.90
CA PHE A 90 18.41 5.13 -26.05
C PHE A 90 19.11 4.32 -24.97
N GLY A 91 18.54 3.17 -24.63
CA GLY A 91 19.26 2.22 -23.83
C GLY A 91 20.31 1.56 -24.71
N SER A 92 21.48 1.26 -24.17
CA SER A 92 22.33 0.26 -24.78
C SER A 92 21.58 -1.10 -24.84
N PRO A 93 22.06 -2.08 -25.62
CA PRO A 93 21.53 -3.43 -25.55
C PRO A 93 21.51 -3.95 -24.11
N ILE A 94 20.47 -4.72 -23.76
CA ILE A 94 20.23 -5.23 -22.40
C ILE A 94 21.44 -6.01 -21.89
N GLY A 95 21.93 -5.64 -20.70
CA GLY A 95 23.12 -6.23 -20.09
C GLY A 95 24.45 -5.89 -20.77
N MET A 96 24.46 -4.96 -21.74
CA MET A 96 25.64 -4.53 -22.47
C MET A 96 25.79 -3.01 -22.43
N PRO A 97 26.20 -2.41 -21.29
CA PRO A 97 26.45 -0.98 -21.22
C PRO A 97 27.72 -0.63 -22.01
N SER A 98 27.91 0.64 -22.39
CA SER A 98 29.06 1.09 -23.20
C SER A 98 30.15 1.91 -22.46
N PRO A 99 30.44 1.72 -21.15
CA PRO A 99 31.38 2.58 -20.44
C PRO A 99 32.77 2.54 -21.09
N GLY A 100 33.32 3.72 -21.38
CA GLY A 100 34.63 3.88 -22.02
C GLY A 100 34.68 3.51 -23.52
N SER A 101 33.55 3.12 -24.11
CA SER A 101 33.36 2.77 -25.52
C SER A 101 32.39 3.74 -26.21
N PRO A 102 32.37 3.83 -27.56
CA PRO A 102 31.34 4.59 -28.25
C PRO A 102 29.93 4.02 -27.98
N ASN A 103 28.92 4.90 -27.95
CA ASN A 103 27.51 4.51 -27.88
C ASN A 103 27.14 3.53 -29.02
N PHE A 104 26.22 2.61 -28.76
CA PHE A 104 25.77 1.59 -29.71
C PHE A 104 24.95 2.18 -30.86
N LEU A 105 24.17 3.23 -30.59
CA LEU A 105 23.34 3.91 -31.56
C LEU A 105 23.84 5.35 -31.80
N ASN A 106 23.96 5.71 -33.08
CA ASN A 106 24.43 7.02 -33.52
C ASN A 106 23.69 7.55 -34.77
N ASP A 107 22.55 6.96 -35.11
CA ASP A 107 21.67 7.43 -36.16
C ASP A 107 20.77 8.58 -35.66
N CYS A 108 20.63 9.62 -36.49
CA CYS A 108 19.86 10.80 -36.16
C CYS A 108 19.17 11.38 -37.43
N PRO A 109 17.83 11.47 -37.50
CA PRO A 109 16.88 10.97 -36.50
C PRO A 109 16.87 9.43 -36.48
N PRO A 110 16.61 8.82 -35.32
CA PRO A 110 16.57 7.37 -35.16
C PRO A 110 15.40 6.75 -35.94
N ASP A 111 15.65 5.62 -36.60
CA ASP A 111 14.63 4.88 -37.37
C ASP A 111 13.79 3.97 -36.45
N THR A 112 12.47 4.16 -36.44
CA THR A 112 11.52 3.34 -35.67
C THR A 112 10.56 2.64 -36.63
N PRO A 113 10.96 1.56 -37.33
CA PRO A 113 10.01 0.83 -38.16
C PRO A 113 9.01 0.12 -37.25
N GLU A 114 7.77 0.60 -37.18
CA GLU A 114 6.67 0.02 -36.40
C GLU A 114 6.26 -1.34 -37.00
N MET A 115 6.97 -2.40 -36.63
CA MET A 115 6.72 -3.75 -37.14
C MET A 115 5.90 -4.61 -36.17
N ILE A 116 6.03 -4.35 -34.88
CA ILE A 116 5.41 -5.13 -33.80
C ILE A 116 4.71 -4.17 -32.85
N VAL A 117 3.47 -4.48 -32.49
CA VAL A 117 2.67 -3.68 -31.56
C VAL A 117 2.17 -4.51 -30.38
N ILE A 118 1.99 -3.87 -29.24
CA ILE A 118 1.21 -4.36 -28.10
C ILE A 118 -0.25 -4.29 -28.52
N SER A 119 -0.84 -5.46 -28.76
CA SER A 119 -2.15 -5.61 -29.41
C SER A 119 -3.29 -5.87 -28.42
N GLU A 120 -2.99 -6.45 -27.26
CA GLU A 120 -3.94 -6.71 -26.18
C GLU A 120 -3.20 -6.95 -24.86
N PHE A 121 -3.76 -6.55 -23.73
CA PHE A 121 -3.25 -6.90 -22.41
C PHE A 121 -4.38 -6.95 -21.37
N LEU A 122 -4.18 -7.74 -20.31
CA LEU A 122 -5.07 -7.84 -19.15
C LEU A 122 -4.27 -7.50 -17.90
N TYR A 123 -4.66 -6.45 -17.19
CA TYR A 123 -3.96 -5.97 -16.00
C TYR A 123 -4.71 -6.20 -14.68
N HIS A 124 -6.02 -6.51 -14.72
CA HIS A 124 -6.81 -6.78 -13.54
C HIS A 124 -7.93 -7.77 -13.88
N ALA A 125 -7.76 -9.02 -13.48
CA ALA A 125 -8.74 -10.07 -13.71
C ALA A 125 -9.92 -9.97 -12.73
N ALA A 126 -11.13 -10.33 -13.15
CA ALA A 126 -12.33 -10.26 -12.30
C ALA A 126 -12.43 -11.34 -11.20
N SER A 127 -11.46 -12.27 -11.10
CA SER A 127 -11.56 -13.42 -10.20
C SER A 127 -11.27 -13.06 -8.74
N ASP A 128 -12.33 -12.93 -7.93
CA ASP A 128 -12.24 -12.81 -6.47
C ASP A 128 -11.82 -14.12 -5.74
N THR A 129 -11.79 -15.24 -6.48
CA THR A 129 -11.61 -16.60 -5.91
C THR A 129 -10.21 -17.19 -6.12
N GLU A 130 -9.36 -16.52 -6.89
CA GLU A 130 -7.96 -16.91 -7.12
C GLU A 130 -7.06 -15.67 -7.07
N ASP A 131 -5.75 -15.88 -7.16
CA ASP A 131 -4.82 -14.77 -7.38
C ASP A 131 -5.07 -14.18 -8.77
N GLU A 132 -5.74 -13.02 -8.82
CA GLU A 132 -6.13 -12.34 -10.05
C GLU A 132 -4.93 -12.10 -10.99
N SER A 133 -3.75 -11.88 -10.43
CA SER A 133 -2.52 -11.62 -11.18
C SER A 133 -2.07 -12.80 -12.06
N LEU A 134 -2.48 -14.03 -11.74
CA LEU A 134 -2.06 -15.22 -12.50
C LEU A 134 -2.61 -15.24 -13.93
N TYR A 135 -3.68 -14.51 -14.19
CA TYR A 135 -4.29 -14.41 -15.52
C TYR A 135 -3.77 -13.24 -16.36
N GLU A 136 -2.96 -12.36 -15.78
CA GLU A 136 -2.40 -11.21 -16.50
C GLU A 136 -1.53 -11.66 -17.69
N PHE A 137 -1.68 -10.95 -18.81
CA PHE A 137 -0.96 -11.23 -20.03
C PHE A 137 -0.70 -9.98 -20.87
N ILE A 138 0.27 -10.09 -21.77
CA ILE A 138 0.59 -9.10 -22.81
C ILE A 138 0.68 -9.85 -24.15
N LYS A 139 -0.10 -9.42 -25.15
CA LYS A 139 -0.13 -9.96 -26.51
C LYS A 139 0.52 -8.98 -27.48
N LEU A 140 1.55 -9.43 -28.19
CA LEU A 140 2.20 -8.70 -29.27
C LEU A 140 1.72 -9.22 -30.63
N GLN A 141 1.62 -8.34 -31.62
CA GLN A 141 1.26 -8.71 -32.99
C GLN A 141 2.20 -8.06 -34.00
N ASN A 142 2.62 -8.84 -35.00
CA ASN A 142 3.40 -8.37 -36.14
C ASN A 142 2.46 -7.78 -37.18
N ILE A 143 2.55 -6.47 -37.38
CA ILE A 143 1.74 -5.70 -38.33
C ILE A 143 2.45 -5.48 -39.68
N SER A 144 3.69 -5.95 -39.80
CA SER A 144 4.46 -5.90 -41.05
C SER A 144 4.13 -7.07 -41.98
N ASP A 145 4.62 -6.98 -43.22
CA ASP A 145 4.56 -8.04 -44.22
C ASP A 145 5.77 -9.00 -44.18
N GLN A 146 6.68 -8.83 -43.20
CA GLN A 146 7.88 -9.64 -43.02
C GLN A 146 7.83 -10.49 -41.76
N VAL A 147 8.65 -11.53 -41.71
CA VAL A 147 8.94 -12.25 -40.45
C VAL A 147 9.88 -11.39 -39.60
N VAL A 148 9.55 -11.19 -38.33
CA VAL A 148 10.38 -10.46 -37.36
C VAL A 148 10.97 -11.43 -36.35
N ASP A 149 12.27 -11.36 -36.10
CA ASP A 149 12.92 -12.09 -35.00
C ASP A 149 12.91 -11.21 -33.74
N LEU A 150 12.19 -11.66 -32.72
CA LEU A 150 12.13 -11.00 -31.42
C LEU A 150 13.31 -11.39 -30.51
N GLY A 151 14.27 -12.20 -30.97
CA GLY A 151 15.44 -12.59 -30.19
C GLY A 151 16.14 -11.38 -29.55
N GLY A 152 16.29 -11.40 -28.22
CA GLY A 152 16.92 -10.33 -27.45
C GLY A 152 16.06 -9.07 -27.25
N TRP A 153 14.83 -9.02 -27.76
CA TRP A 153 13.86 -7.97 -27.42
C TRP A 153 13.40 -8.16 -25.98
N ALA A 154 12.81 -7.11 -25.39
CA ALA A 154 12.19 -7.19 -24.08
C ALA A 154 10.87 -6.42 -23.99
N ILE A 155 9.99 -6.91 -23.11
CA ILE A 155 8.97 -6.10 -22.46
C ILE A 155 9.55 -5.58 -21.15
N ALA A 156 9.35 -4.30 -20.86
CA ALA A 156 9.77 -3.61 -19.64
C ALA A 156 8.65 -2.64 -19.16
N GLY A 157 8.88 -1.96 -18.04
CA GLY A 157 7.89 -1.15 -17.33
C GLY A 157 7.52 -1.81 -16.00
N ASN A 158 6.23 -1.95 -15.70
CA ASN A 158 5.79 -2.65 -14.47
C ASN A 158 6.06 -4.16 -14.49
N ALA A 159 6.18 -4.75 -15.67
CA ALA A 159 6.47 -6.16 -15.86
C ALA A 159 7.63 -6.35 -16.84
N PHE A 160 8.37 -7.45 -16.69
CA PHE A 160 9.57 -7.74 -17.46
C PHE A 160 9.50 -9.09 -18.17
N TYR A 161 9.85 -9.10 -19.46
CA TYR A 161 10.03 -10.32 -20.24
C TYR A 161 11.15 -10.18 -21.28
N LEU A 162 12.15 -11.04 -21.22
CA LEU A 162 13.20 -11.13 -22.26
C LEU A 162 12.91 -12.28 -23.22
N PHE A 163 12.81 -11.98 -24.52
CA PHE A 163 12.56 -12.92 -25.59
C PHE A 163 13.82 -13.74 -25.92
N ALA A 164 13.67 -15.05 -26.03
CA ALA A 164 14.76 -15.95 -26.38
C ALA A 164 15.18 -15.80 -27.85
N ASP A 165 16.44 -16.11 -28.16
CA ASP A 165 16.94 -16.14 -29.53
C ASP A 165 16.05 -17.00 -30.44
N GLN A 166 15.91 -16.60 -31.71
CA GLN A 166 15.09 -17.29 -32.71
C GLN A 166 13.58 -17.31 -32.37
N THR A 167 13.09 -16.29 -31.68
CA THR A 167 11.64 -16.08 -31.50
C THR A 167 11.08 -15.43 -32.77
N LEU A 168 10.81 -16.25 -33.77
CA LEU A 168 10.33 -15.80 -35.08
C LEU A 168 8.82 -15.57 -35.06
N LEU A 169 8.41 -14.34 -35.37
CA LEU A 169 7.01 -13.93 -35.47
C LEU A 169 6.65 -13.67 -36.94
N PRO A 170 5.85 -14.54 -37.59
CA PRO A 170 5.45 -14.36 -38.99
C PRO A 170 4.66 -13.07 -39.23
N ALA A 171 4.58 -12.63 -40.49
CA ALA A 171 3.72 -11.53 -40.91
C ALA A 171 2.26 -11.78 -40.48
N GLY A 172 1.64 -10.80 -39.81
CA GLY A 172 0.30 -10.91 -39.23
C GLY A 172 0.18 -11.85 -38.02
N GLY A 173 1.27 -12.51 -37.61
CA GLY A 173 1.28 -13.43 -36.47
C GLY A 173 1.31 -12.70 -35.12
N HIS A 174 0.92 -13.41 -34.06
CA HIS A 174 0.92 -12.90 -32.68
C HIS A 174 1.66 -13.83 -31.72
N VAL A 175 2.05 -13.27 -30.57
CA VAL A 175 2.65 -13.99 -29.45
C VAL A 175 2.17 -13.40 -28.13
N THR A 176 1.97 -14.25 -27.13
CA THR A 176 1.47 -13.88 -25.81
C THR A 176 2.45 -14.33 -24.74
N VAL A 177 2.68 -13.45 -23.78
CA VAL A 177 3.40 -13.72 -22.52
C VAL A 177 2.43 -13.51 -21.36
N ALA A 178 2.56 -14.28 -20.29
CA ALA A 178 1.64 -14.26 -19.17
C ALA A 178 2.37 -14.46 -17.85
N VAL A 179 1.82 -13.95 -16.76
CA VAL A 179 2.35 -14.17 -15.40
C VAL A 179 2.34 -15.66 -15.07
N SER A 180 1.24 -16.36 -15.40
CA SER A 180 1.18 -17.83 -15.32
C SER A 180 0.77 -18.45 -16.66
N PRO A 181 1.74 -18.84 -17.51
CA PRO A 181 1.43 -19.47 -18.80
C PRO A 181 0.59 -20.74 -18.65
N ASP A 182 0.82 -21.55 -17.61
CA ASP A 182 0.06 -22.78 -17.38
C ASP A 182 -1.41 -22.51 -17.04
N GLN A 183 -1.70 -21.49 -16.22
CA GLN A 183 -3.08 -21.13 -15.87
C GLN A 183 -3.81 -20.56 -17.08
N LEU A 184 -3.17 -19.65 -17.82
CA LEU A 184 -3.77 -19.07 -19.01
C LEU A 184 -4.02 -20.13 -20.11
N ALA A 185 -3.11 -21.10 -20.27
CA ALA A 185 -3.29 -22.23 -21.18
C ALA A 185 -4.42 -23.19 -20.76
N GLY A 186 -4.83 -23.16 -19.49
CA GLY A 186 -6.03 -23.85 -19.01
C GLY A 186 -7.33 -23.26 -19.54
N GLU A 187 -7.32 -21.96 -19.87
CA GLU A 187 -8.51 -21.23 -20.34
C GLU A 187 -8.65 -21.22 -21.86
N PHE A 188 -7.53 -21.14 -22.61
CA PHE A 188 -7.55 -21.05 -24.06
C PHE A 188 -6.58 -22.01 -24.75
N ASN A 189 -6.87 -22.35 -26.00
CA ASN A 189 -5.94 -23.13 -26.84
C ASN A 189 -5.04 -22.20 -27.68
N PHE A 190 -3.79 -22.02 -27.22
CA PHE A 190 -2.81 -21.15 -27.86
C PHE A 190 -2.01 -21.80 -29.00
N GLY A 191 -2.07 -23.12 -29.17
CA GLY A 191 -1.14 -23.81 -30.07
C GLY A 191 0.33 -23.55 -29.69
N LYS A 192 1.02 -22.67 -30.45
CA LYS A 192 2.42 -22.28 -30.21
C LYS A 192 2.61 -20.79 -29.90
N THR A 193 1.53 -20.02 -29.73
CA THR A 193 1.62 -18.56 -29.60
C THR A 193 1.73 -18.09 -28.16
N LEU A 194 1.61 -18.98 -27.17
CA LEU A 194 1.91 -18.67 -25.76
C LEU A 194 3.34 -19.11 -25.44
N LEU A 195 4.15 -18.19 -24.92
CA LEU A 195 5.50 -18.50 -24.49
C LEU A 195 5.49 -19.15 -23.10
N SER A 196 6.32 -20.18 -22.92
CA SER A 196 6.35 -20.97 -21.68
C SER A 196 7.11 -20.31 -20.53
N LYS A 197 7.93 -19.30 -20.83
CA LYS A 197 8.61 -18.52 -19.79
C LYS A 197 7.58 -17.56 -19.17
N PRO A 198 7.49 -17.45 -17.84
CA PRO A 198 6.60 -16.47 -17.20
C PRO A 198 7.03 -15.03 -17.46
N LEU A 199 6.04 -14.13 -17.51
CA LEU A 199 6.21 -12.70 -17.30
C LEU A 199 6.63 -12.48 -15.84
N ILE A 200 7.64 -11.65 -15.60
CA ILE A 200 8.15 -11.34 -14.25
C ILE A 200 7.52 -10.03 -13.79
N GLY A 201 7.04 -9.98 -12.54
CA GLY A 201 6.25 -8.86 -12.02
C GLY A 201 4.77 -8.97 -12.41
N THR A 202 4.01 -7.94 -12.10
CA THR A 202 2.58 -7.83 -12.42
C THR A 202 2.30 -6.46 -13.04
N LEU A 203 1.22 -6.38 -13.80
CA LEU A 203 0.64 -5.13 -14.25
C LEU A 203 -0.09 -4.47 -13.07
N SER A 204 0.00 -3.16 -12.95
CA SER A 204 -0.65 -2.42 -11.86
C SER A 204 -2.14 -2.24 -12.16
N ASN A 205 -3.00 -2.55 -11.18
CA ASN A 205 -4.44 -2.34 -11.29
C ASN A 205 -4.83 -0.85 -11.37
N GLY A 206 -3.97 0.07 -10.91
CA GLY A 206 -4.25 1.51 -10.88
C GLY A 206 -3.58 2.31 -11.99
N GLY A 207 -3.32 1.68 -13.13
CA GLY A 207 -2.51 2.23 -14.21
C GLY A 207 -1.03 1.83 -14.15
N GLY A 208 -0.39 1.78 -15.31
CA GLY A 208 0.96 1.27 -15.45
C GLY A 208 1.58 1.49 -16.83
N GLU A 209 2.81 1.03 -16.98
CA GLU A 209 3.63 1.19 -18.18
C GLU A 209 4.03 -0.17 -18.76
N ILE A 210 3.87 -0.32 -20.07
CA ILE A 210 4.34 -1.46 -20.87
C ILE A 210 5.15 -0.92 -22.05
N ALA A 211 6.46 -1.15 -22.02
CA ALA A 211 7.38 -0.76 -23.09
C ALA A 211 7.88 -2.00 -23.84
N LEU A 212 7.79 -2.00 -25.17
CA LEU A 212 8.39 -3.01 -26.03
C LEU A 212 9.71 -2.47 -26.62
N ILE A 213 10.81 -3.15 -26.32
CA ILE A 213 12.16 -2.67 -26.58
C ILE A 213 12.91 -3.72 -27.41
N ARG A 214 13.62 -3.27 -28.44
CA ARG A 214 14.41 -4.14 -29.32
C ARG A 214 15.70 -4.58 -28.67
N GLN A 215 16.34 -5.58 -29.27
CA GLN A 215 17.68 -6.01 -28.89
C GLN A 215 18.73 -4.89 -28.94
N ASP A 216 18.58 -3.92 -29.84
CA ASP A 216 19.48 -2.78 -29.96
C ASP A 216 19.17 -1.62 -29.00
N GLY A 217 18.15 -1.78 -28.14
CA GLY A 217 17.74 -0.80 -27.12
C GLY A 217 16.73 0.25 -27.60
N ARG A 218 16.27 0.20 -28.85
CA ARG A 218 15.20 1.10 -29.35
C ARG A 218 13.82 0.72 -28.83
N LEU A 219 13.06 1.73 -28.39
CA LEU A 219 11.63 1.59 -28.11
C LEU A 219 10.86 1.34 -29.43
N THR A 220 10.04 0.30 -29.46
CA THR A 220 9.17 -0.04 -30.59
C THR A 220 7.73 0.35 -30.34
N ASP A 221 7.25 0.18 -29.11
CA ASP A 221 5.87 0.49 -28.73
C ASP A 221 5.79 0.76 -27.23
N LEU A 222 4.84 1.59 -26.83
CA LEU A 222 4.65 2.04 -25.45
C LEU A 222 3.17 2.18 -25.13
N VAL A 223 2.80 1.72 -23.94
CA VAL A 223 1.45 1.88 -23.38
C VAL A 223 1.58 2.38 -21.95
N CYS A 224 1.11 3.59 -21.71
CA CYS A 224 0.97 4.18 -20.37
C CYS A 224 -0.52 4.19 -20.01
N TYR A 225 -1.03 3.04 -19.56
CA TYR A 225 -2.46 2.84 -19.31
C TYR A 225 -2.87 3.34 -17.93
N ASP A 226 -4.16 3.64 -17.78
CA ASP A 226 -4.80 4.02 -16.53
C ASP A 226 -6.05 3.14 -16.31
N ASP A 227 -6.58 3.11 -15.09
CA ASP A 227 -7.81 2.41 -14.75
C ASP A 227 -9.06 3.31 -14.87
N ASP A 228 -8.86 4.62 -15.04
CA ASP A 228 -9.91 5.62 -15.17
C ASP A 228 -9.93 6.33 -16.55
N PHE A 229 -11.00 7.08 -16.81
CA PHE A 229 -11.15 7.92 -17.98
C PHE A 229 -9.91 8.82 -18.20
N PRO A 230 -9.35 8.89 -19.42
CA PRO A 230 -9.95 8.48 -20.71
C PRO A 230 -9.74 7.01 -21.11
N TRP A 231 -9.09 6.20 -20.27
CA TRP A 231 -8.93 4.76 -20.50
C TRP A 231 -10.23 4.00 -20.20
N PRO A 232 -10.48 2.85 -20.87
CA PRO A 232 -11.66 2.03 -20.58
C PRO A 232 -11.65 1.44 -19.16
N SER A 233 -12.43 2.02 -18.25
CA SER A 233 -12.52 1.56 -16.84
C SER A 233 -13.15 0.18 -16.65
N LEU A 234 -13.80 -0.40 -17.67
CA LEU A 234 -14.26 -1.79 -17.60
C LEU A 234 -13.13 -2.81 -17.48
N ALA A 235 -11.92 -2.48 -17.96
CA ALA A 235 -10.75 -3.35 -17.88
C ALA A 235 -10.18 -3.51 -16.45
N ASP A 236 -10.70 -2.75 -15.49
CA ASP A 236 -10.26 -2.79 -14.10
C ASP A 236 -11.03 -3.83 -13.26
N GLY A 237 -11.01 -5.09 -13.70
CA GLY A 237 -11.58 -6.21 -12.94
C GLY A 237 -13.12 -6.25 -12.88
N MET A 238 -13.82 -5.52 -13.77
CA MET A 238 -15.28 -5.55 -13.83
C MET A 238 -15.82 -6.89 -14.33
N GLU A 239 -17.05 -7.25 -13.94
CA GLU A 239 -17.71 -8.49 -14.35
C GLU A 239 -17.86 -8.58 -15.88
N GLY A 240 -17.14 -9.52 -16.50
CA GLY A 240 -17.14 -9.86 -17.93
C GLY A 240 -16.88 -11.35 -18.11
N HIS A 241 -15.82 -11.74 -18.83
CA HIS A 241 -15.38 -13.14 -18.86
C HIS A 241 -15.27 -13.71 -17.43
N PRO A 242 -15.80 -14.92 -17.13
CA PRO A 242 -15.98 -15.40 -15.75
C PRO A 242 -14.73 -15.42 -14.86
N LYS A 243 -13.55 -15.50 -15.47
CA LYS A 243 -12.26 -15.46 -14.76
C LYS A 243 -11.42 -14.22 -15.04
N LEU A 244 -11.52 -13.68 -16.27
CA LEU A 244 -10.59 -12.67 -16.76
C LEU A 244 -11.19 -11.26 -16.69
N GLY A 245 -12.52 -11.11 -16.63
CA GLY A 245 -13.13 -9.80 -16.84
C GLY A 245 -12.84 -9.27 -18.24
N TYR A 246 -12.60 -7.96 -18.35
CA TYR A 246 -12.29 -7.30 -19.63
C TYR A 246 -10.78 -7.13 -19.80
N SER A 247 -10.30 -7.30 -21.04
CA SER A 247 -8.94 -6.90 -21.44
C SER A 247 -8.95 -5.58 -22.20
N LEU A 248 -7.80 -4.91 -22.29
CA LEU A 248 -7.60 -3.78 -23.20
C LEU A 248 -7.03 -4.29 -24.52
N ARG A 249 -7.76 -4.10 -25.61
CA ARG A 249 -7.33 -4.44 -26.98
C ARG A 249 -7.11 -3.20 -27.82
N ARG A 250 -6.02 -3.15 -28.57
CA ARG A 250 -5.72 -2.06 -29.50
C ARG A 250 -6.65 -2.11 -30.71
N ASN A 251 -7.16 -0.95 -31.11
CA ASN A 251 -8.15 -0.79 -32.19
C ASN A 251 -7.47 -0.56 -33.54
N CYS A 252 -6.49 0.35 -33.61
CA CYS A 252 -5.72 0.69 -34.81
C CYS A 252 -4.24 0.36 -34.59
N ASP A 253 -3.65 -0.35 -35.54
CA ASP A 253 -2.24 -0.76 -35.54
C ASP A 253 -1.27 0.41 -35.77
N MET A 254 -1.66 1.39 -36.60
CA MET A 254 -0.83 2.54 -36.97
C MET A 254 -0.92 3.72 -35.99
N GLU A 255 -1.79 3.65 -34.98
CA GLU A 255 -1.94 4.71 -33.99
C GLU A 255 -1.21 4.34 -32.70
N SER A 256 -0.72 5.35 -31.99
CA SER A 256 0.10 5.14 -30.79
C SER A 256 -0.61 4.29 -29.72
N GLY A 257 0.16 3.42 -29.08
CA GLY A 257 -0.27 2.69 -27.88
C GLY A 257 -0.51 3.59 -26.67
N GLU A 258 0.03 4.81 -26.66
CA GLU A 258 -0.22 5.79 -25.60
C GLU A 258 -1.57 6.49 -25.74
N LEU A 259 -2.25 6.34 -26.88
CA LEU A 259 -3.52 7.01 -27.14
C LEU A 259 -4.68 6.23 -26.50
N PRO A 260 -5.36 6.73 -25.45
CA PRO A 260 -6.40 5.96 -24.74
C PRO A 260 -7.60 5.60 -25.62
N GLY A 261 -7.92 6.48 -26.59
CA GLY A 261 -8.96 6.23 -27.59
C GLY A 261 -8.65 5.08 -28.55
N ASN A 262 -7.39 4.63 -28.63
CA ASN A 262 -6.96 3.48 -29.42
C ASN A 262 -7.18 2.13 -28.70
N TRP A 263 -7.65 2.14 -27.46
CA TRP A 263 -7.90 0.91 -26.69
C TRP A 263 -9.38 0.72 -26.46
N VAL A 264 -9.86 -0.51 -26.60
CA VAL A 264 -11.23 -0.91 -26.28
C VAL A 264 -11.23 -1.97 -25.17
N ALA A 265 -12.21 -1.90 -24.27
CA ALA A 265 -12.46 -2.98 -23.31
C ALA A 265 -13.14 -4.15 -24.03
N VAL A 266 -12.57 -5.35 -23.94
CA VAL A 266 -13.10 -6.55 -24.58
C VAL A 266 -13.56 -7.53 -23.52
N GLU A 267 -14.87 -7.80 -23.48
CA GLU A 267 -15.53 -8.67 -22.50
C GLU A 267 -15.02 -10.11 -22.53
N ASP A 268 -14.70 -10.62 -23.71
CA ASP A 268 -14.10 -11.94 -23.94
C ASP A 268 -12.66 -11.75 -24.47
N PRO A 269 -11.64 -11.73 -23.59
CA PRO A 269 -10.26 -11.57 -24.01
C PRO A 269 -9.83 -12.58 -25.08
N THR A 270 -8.99 -12.13 -26.01
CA THR A 270 -8.50 -12.89 -27.16
C THR A 270 -6.98 -13.09 -27.16
N PRO A 271 -6.35 -13.54 -26.04
CA PRO A 271 -4.90 -13.71 -25.97
C PRO A 271 -4.38 -14.80 -26.93
N HIS A 272 -5.24 -15.70 -27.39
CA HIS A 272 -4.86 -16.89 -28.17
C HIS A 272 -5.02 -16.73 -29.69
N VAL A 273 -5.57 -15.61 -30.17
CA VAL A 273 -5.77 -15.33 -31.60
C VAL A 273 -5.26 -13.92 -31.97
N PRO A 274 -4.82 -13.70 -33.23
CA PRO A 274 -4.46 -12.37 -33.67
C PRO A 274 -5.70 -11.46 -33.67
N ASN A 275 -5.49 -10.15 -33.53
CA ASN A 275 -6.58 -9.19 -33.72
C ASN A 275 -7.15 -9.40 -35.13
N PRO A 276 -8.46 -9.68 -35.26
CA PRO A 276 -9.05 -10.11 -36.53
C PRO A 276 -9.08 -8.99 -37.57
N GLU A 277 -9.24 -7.74 -37.12
CA GLU A 277 -9.29 -6.52 -37.95
C GLU A 277 -8.74 -5.34 -37.14
N TRP A 278 -8.17 -4.35 -37.84
CA TRP A 278 -7.75 -3.06 -37.28
C TRP A 278 -8.73 -1.98 -37.74
N ASP A 279 -9.36 -1.27 -36.80
CA ASP A 279 -10.24 -0.14 -37.06
C ASP A 279 -9.56 1.17 -36.67
N CYS A 280 -9.12 1.93 -37.68
CA CYS A 280 -8.48 3.23 -37.50
C CYS A 280 -9.47 4.40 -37.44
N GLY A 281 -10.78 4.12 -37.35
CA GLY A 281 -11.80 5.10 -36.99
C GLY A 281 -11.83 5.36 -35.49
N LEU A 282 -10.86 6.11 -34.94
CA LEU A 282 -10.79 6.42 -33.50
C LEU A 282 -11.89 7.41 -33.07
N LEU A 283 -13.12 6.93 -32.92
CA LEU A 283 -14.28 7.69 -32.43
C LEU A 283 -14.75 7.23 -31.04
N ASN A 284 -13.93 6.42 -30.35
CA ASN A 284 -14.25 5.74 -29.09
C ASN A 284 -14.52 6.66 -27.88
N GLY A 285 -14.48 7.98 -28.05
CA GLY A 285 -14.74 8.97 -27.03
C GLY A 285 -13.76 10.15 -27.08
N PRO A 286 -13.96 11.18 -26.26
CA PRO A 286 -13.01 12.27 -26.13
C PRO A 286 -11.72 11.83 -25.41
N GLN A 287 -10.59 12.40 -25.81
CA GLN A 287 -9.28 12.18 -25.18
C GLN A 287 -9.18 12.91 -23.84
N SER A 288 -9.84 14.06 -23.69
CA SER A 288 -9.91 14.78 -22.42
C SER A 288 -11.23 15.54 -22.27
N ILE A 289 -11.66 15.69 -21.02
CA ILE A 289 -12.78 16.54 -20.63
C ILE A 289 -12.29 17.40 -19.47
N THR A 290 -12.46 18.71 -19.60
CA THR A 290 -12.00 19.68 -18.60
C THR A 290 -13.16 20.54 -18.12
N LEU A 291 -13.08 20.94 -16.85
CA LEU A 291 -14.06 21.79 -16.19
C LEU A 291 -13.37 23.09 -15.76
N SER A 292 -13.94 24.24 -16.17
CA SER A 292 -13.44 25.56 -15.81
C SER A 292 -14.53 26.43 -15.18
N PRO A 293 -14.33 27.01 -13.98
CA PRO A 293 -13.18 26.78 -13.09
C PRO A 293 -13.20 25.36 -12.51
N VAL A 294 -12.01 24.83 -12.14
CA VAL A 294 -11.88 23.52 -11.48
C VAL A 294 -12.74 23.44 -10.20
N LYS A 295 -12.76 24.53 -9.43
CA LYS A 295 -13.66 24.69 -8.28
C LYS A 295 -14.91 25.48 -8.70
N VAL A 296 -16.04 24.78 -8.87
CA VAL A 296 -17.32 25.40 -9.20
C VAL A 296 -18.05 25.83 -7.94
N VAL A 297 -18.44 27.09 -7.85
CA VAL A 297 -19.26 27.65 -6.74
C VAL A 297 -20.65 28.02 -7.26
N ALA A 298 -21.59 28.32 -6.35
CA ALA A 298 -23.00 28.54 -6.72
C ALA A 298 -23.24 29.76 -7.65
N SER A 299 -22.31 30.71 -7.71
CA SER A 299 -22.38 31.86 -8.63
C SER A 299 -21.68 31.62 -9.97
N ALA A 300 -20.94 30.52 -10.11
CA ALA A 300 -20.17 30.21 -11.30
C ALA A 300 -21.06 29.62 -12.40
N THR A 301 -20.75 29.95 -13.65
CA THR A 301 -21.32 29.32 -14.85
C THR A 301 -20.19 28.51 -15.50
N PRO A 302 -20.04 27.23 -15.14
CA PRO A 302 -18.86 26.48 -15.52
C PRO A 302 -18.87 26.17 -17.01
N VAL A 303 -17.68 26.16 -17.61
CA VAL A 303 -17.43 25.73 -18.98
C VAL A 303 -16.91 24.29 -18.94
N ILE A 304 -17.57 23.41 -19.69
CA ILE A 304 -17.07 22.07 -19.97
C ILE A 304 -16.49 22.09 -21.37
N SER A 305 -15.21 21.74 -21.46
CA SER A 305 -14.48 21.62 -22.72
C SER A 305 -14.08 20.18 -22.95
N VAL A 306 -14.22 19.73 -24.19
CA VAL A 306 -13.96 18.36 -24.62
C VAL A 306 -12.96 18.42 -25.76
N GLN A 307 -11.94 17.58 -25.69
CA GLN A 307 -10.91 17.47 -26.71
C GLN A 307 -10.87 16.06 -27.31
N TRP A 308 -10.75 15.99 -28.63
CA TRP A 308 -10.53 14.76 -29.38
C TRP A 308 -9.08 14.63 -29.82
N PRO A 309 -8.58 13.40 -30.03
CA PRO A 309 -7.26 13.21 -30.60
C PRO A 309 -7.24 13.66 -32.07
N SER A 310 -6.08 14.11 -32.54
CA SER A 310 -5.90 14.53 -33.94
C SER A 310 -6.18 13.42 -34.95
N ALA A 311 -6.04 12.17 -34.56
CA ALA A 311 -6.36 10.98 -35.35
C ALA A 311 -7.88 10.71 -35.48
N ALA A 312 -8.73 11.39 -34.69
CA ALA A 312 -10.17 11.16 -34.72
C ALA A 312 -10.79 11.58 -36.06
N ARG A 313 -11.79 10.81 -36.52
CA ARG A 313 -12.59 11.07 -37.73
C ARG A 313 -13.68 12.11 -37.49
N LEU A 314 -13.26 13.33 -37.14
CA LEU A 314 -14.13 14.43 -36.73
C LEU A 314 -15.05 14.96 -37.86
N ASP A 315 -14.74 14.64 -39.12
CA ASP A 315 -15.55 14.96 -40.29
C ASP A 315 -16.94 14.32 -40.27
N THR A 316 -17.09 13.22 -39.51
CA THR A 316 -18.36 12.49 -39.37
C THR A 316 -19.29 13.04 -38.30
N ILE A 317 -18.84 14.00 -37.48
CA ILE A 317 -19.59 14.54 -36.36
C ILE A 317 -20.62 15.57 -36.85
N GLN A 318 -21.90 15.28 -36.63
CA GLN A 318 -23.00 16.21 -36.92
C GLN A 318 -23.28 17.15 -35.75
N ASN A 319 -23.34 16.61 -34.53
CA ASN A 319 -23.58 17.39 -33.31
C ASN A 319 -22.80 16.81 -32.14
N VAL A 320 -22.34 17.69 -31.26
CA VAL A 320 -21.86 17.35 -29.93
C VAL A 320 -22.85 17.95 -28.93
N ILE A 321 -23.45 17.11 -28.09
CA ILE A 321 -24.49 17.50 -27.15
C ILE A 321 -24.03 17.11 -25.74
N ILE A 322 -24.07 18.05 -24.80
CA ILE A 322 -23.97 17.71 -23.39
C ILE A 322 -25.37 17.40 -22.85
N GLU A 323 -25.52 16.27 -22.19
CA GLU A 323 -26.68 15.91 -21.40
C GLU A 323 -26.32 16.05 -19.93
N TYR A 324 -27.13 16.74 -19.12
CA TYR A 324 -26.82 16.95 -17.71
C TYR A 324 -28.07 17.05 -16.84
N PHE A 325 -27.91 16.79 -15.55
CA PHE A 325 -28.91 17.01 -14.51
C PHE A 325 -28.25 17.24 -13.15
N VAL A 326 -29.01 17.77 -12.20
CA VAL A 326 -28.60 17.83 -10.79
C VAL A 326 -29.08 16.55 -10.12
N ASP A 327 -28.15 15.77 -9.59
CA ASP A 327 -28.39 14.51 -8.87
C ASP A 327 -29.19 14.77 -7.60
N ASP A 328 -30.40 14.24 -7.53
CA ASP A 328 -31.23 14.22 -6.34
C ASP A 328 -31.20 12.81 -5.77
N HIS A 329 -30.37 12.59 -4.75
CA HIS A 329 -30.16 11.28 -4.12
C HIS A 329 -31.42 10.66 -3.53
N GLU A 330 -32.59 11.31 -3.52
CA GLU A 330 -33.87 10.71 -3.14
C GLU A 330 -34.66 10.08 -4.30
N THR A 331 -34.26 10.31 -5.57
CA THR A 331 -34.97 9.83 -6.77
C THR A 331 -34.00 9.44 -7.89
N GLU A 332 -34.51 8.85 -8.97
CA GLU A 332 -33.75 8.44 -10.17
C GLU A 332 -34.44 8.92 -11.48
N ASN A 333 -35.40 9.85 -11.35
CA ASN A 333 -36.25 10.33 -12.46
C ASN A 333 -36.04 11.82 -12.76
N GLU A 334 -34.82 12.31 -12.56
CA GLU A 334 -34.46 13.69 -12.83
C GLU A 334 -34.59 14.02 -14.31
N THR A 335 -34.98 15.27 -14.59
CA THR A 335 -35.10 15.73 -15.97
C THR A 335 -33.72 16.02 -16.54
N ILE A 336 -33.34 15.28 -17.57
CA ILE A 336 -32.08 15.48 -18.30
C ILE A 336 -32.22 16.68 -19.24
N ALA A 337 -31.43 17.73 -18.98
CA ALA A 337 -31.27 18.88 -19.86
C ALA A 337 -30.27 18.57 -20.97
N LYS A 338 -30.39 19.27 -22.11
CA LYS A 338 -29.51 19.10 -23.27
C LYS A 338 -29.05 20.45 -23.80
N LEU A 339 -27.75 20.58 -24.06
CA LEU A 339 -27.17 21.75 -24.73
C LEU A 339 -26.23 21.32 -25.85
N VAL A 340 -26.24 22.06 -26.95
CA VAL A 340 -25.32 21.85 -28.06
C VAL A 340 -23.98 22.48 -27.71
N MET A 341 -22.91 21.70 -27.78
CA MET A 341 -21.53 22.20 -27.66
C MET A 341 -21.07 22.81 -28.98
N ARG A 342 -20.22 23.82 -28.92
CA ARG A 342 -19.69 24.51 -30.11
C ARG A 342 -18.17 24.31 -30.20
N PRO A 343 -17.61 24.23 -31.41
CA PRO A 343 -16.16 24.19 -31.55
C PRO A 343 -15.55 25.47 -30.96
N ASP A 344 -14.40 25.33 -30.32
CA ASP A 344 -13.66 26.47 -29.78
C ASP A 344 -13.04 27.28 -30.93
N ILE A 345 -12.62 28.52 -30.66
CA ILE A 345 -12.12 29.44 -31.68
C ILE A 345 -10.69 29.86 -31.33
N ASP A 346 -9.76 29.69 -32.27
CA ASP A 346 -8.38 30.13 -32.10
C ASP A 346 -8.26 31.66 -32.04
N ALA A 347 -7.07 32.16 -31.65
CA ALA A 347 -6.81 33.60 -31.53
C ALA A 347 -6.99 34.40 -32.84
N ARG A 348 -7.12 33.73 -33.98
CA ARG A 348 -7.32 34.31 -35.32
C ARG A 348 -8.77 34.21 -35.79
N GLY A 349 -9.67 33.62 -35.00
CA GLY A 349 -11.08 33.46 -35.33
C GLY A 349 -11.42 32.18 -36.09
N ALA A 350 -10.52 31.20 -36.17
CA ALA A 350 -10.77 29.92 -36.83
C ALA A 350 -11.28 28.86 -35.85
N GLU A 351 -12.24 28.04 -36.26
CA GLU A 351 -12.75 26.93 -35.45
C GLU A 351 -11.68 25.85 -35.23
N LEU A 352 -11.46 25.49 -33.97
CA LEU A 352 -10.70 24.32 -33.53
C LEU A 352 -11.63 23.11 -33.58
N ARG A 353 -11.47 22.26 -34.60
CA ARG A 353 -12.39 21.14 -34.84
C ARG A 353 -12.26 20.03 -33.80
N GLU A 354 -11.11 19.93 -33.18
CA GLU A 354 -10.75 18.96 -32.15
C GLU A 354 -11.18 19.38 -30.74
N GLN A 355 -11.73 20.59 -30.55
CA GLN A 355 -12.10 21.11 -29.25
C GLN A 355 -13.51 21.69 -29.27
N TYR A 356 -14.38 21.20 -28.38
CA TYR A 356 -15.73 21.72 -28.21
C TYR A 356 -15.93 22.22 -26.79
N ALA A 357 -16.67 23.31 -26.62
CA ALA A 357 -16.99 23.85 -25.31
C ALA A 357 -18.48 24.20 -25.17
N VAL A 358 -18.95 24.20 -23.93
CA VAL A 358 -20.30 24.64 -23.56
C VAL A 358 -20.30 25.24 -22.17
N THR A 359 -21.00 26.36 -22.00
CA THR A 359 -21.23 26.96 -20.69
C THR A 359 -22.53 26.40 -20.10
N LEU A 360 -22.43 25.78 -18.93
CA LEU A 360 -23.59 25.37 -18.13
C LEU A 360 -24.11 26.53 -17.27
N PRO A 361 -25.40 26.53 -16.92
CA PRO A 361 -25.93 27.52 -15.98
C PRO A 361 -25.33 27.33 -14.58
N ALA A 362 -25.50 28.35 -13.73
CA ALA A 362 -25.16 28.25 -12.32
C ALA A 362 -26.17 27.36 -11.58
N PHE A 363 -25.68 26.56 -10.63
CA PHE A 363 -26.50 25.67 -9.81
C PHE A 363 -26.36 25.99 -8.32
N SER A 364 -27.26 25.45 -7.50
CA SER A 364 -27.25 25.71 -6.07
C SER A 364 -26.06 25.05 -5.37
N ALA A 365 -25.55 25.68 -4.32
CA ALA A 365 -24.52 25.10 -3.45
C ALA A 365 -24.93 23.70 -2.94
N ASN A 366 -23.96 22.79 -2.83
CA ASN A 366 -24.13 21.37 -2.48
C ASN A 366 -24.77 20.49 -3.58
N SER A 367 -24.93 21.00 -4.81
CA SER A 367 -25.40 20.17 -5.92
C SER A 367 -24.26 19.26 -6.43
N VAL A 368 -24.58 18.00 -6.70
CA VAL A 368 -23.76 17.15 -7.58
C VAL A 368 -24.38 17.24 -8.96
N VAL A 369 -23.64 17.75 -9.94
CA VAL A 369 -24.10 17.86 -11.32
C VAL A 369 -23.52 16.71 -12.11
N ARG A 370 -24.40 15.87 -12.65
CA ARG A 370 -24.08 14.73 -13.50
C ARG A 370 -24.17 15.15 -14.95
N TYR A 371 -23.19 14.78 -15.77
CA TYR A 371 -23.20 15.09 -17.18
C TYR A 371 -22.54 14.00 -18.02
N ARG A 372 -22.90 13.95 -19.30
CA ARG A 372 -22.26 13.09 -20.30
C ARG A 372 -22.27 13.78 -21.65
N ILE A 373 -21.32 13.43 -22.49
CA ILE A 373 -21.18 13.95 -23.84
C ILE A 373 -21.80 12.94 -24.80
N ARG A 374 -22.71 13.40 -25.66
CA ARG A 374 -23.30 12.64 -26.75
C ARG A 374 -22.79 13.19 -28.09
N LEU A 375 -22.06 12.37 -28.82
CA LEU A 375 -21.70 12.63 -30.19
C LEU A 375 -22.77 12.02 -31.09
N GLN A 376 -23.33 12.82 -32.00
CA GLN A 376 -24.20 12.35 -33.07
C GLN A 376 -23.43 12.38 -34.37
N LEU A 377 -23.32 11.22 -35.02
CA LEU A 377 -22.60 11.05 -36.28
C LEU A 377 -23.54 11.02 -37.48
N GLU A 378 -22.98 11.15 -38.68
CA GLU A 378 -23.69 10.87 -39.92
C GLU A 378 -24.32 9.46 -39.91
N GLY A 379 -25.51 9.31 -40.51
CA GLY A 379 -26.25 8.05 -40.47
C GLY A 379 -27.02 7.77 -39.17
N GLY A 380 -26.95 8.67 -38.17
CA GLY A 380 -27.79 8.61 -36.96
C GLY A 380 -27.20 7.81 -35.79
N LEU A 381 -25.95 7.37 -35.90
CA LEU A 381 -25.20 6.72 -34.81
C LEU A 381 -24.92 7.72 -33.67
N ASN A 382 -24.94 7.24 -32.43
CA ASN A 382 -24.63 8.05 -31.25
C ASN A 382 -23.55 7.38 -30.41
N ILE A 383 -22.54 8.14 -30.00
CA ILE A 383 -21.49 7.72 -29.08
C ILE A 383 -21.62 8.52 -27.78
N LEU A 384 -21.45 7.87 -26.64
CA LEU A 384 -21.50 8.50 -25.32
C LEU A 384 -20.10 8.57 -24.69
N SER A 385 -19.87 9.60 -23.90
CA SER A 385 -18.79 9.64 -22.91
C SER A 385 -19.36 10.10 -21.57
N PRO A 386 -19.36 9.25 -20.53
CA PRO A 386 -18.82 7.88 -20.52
C PRO A 386 -19.59 6.92 -21.46
N SER A 387 -18.94 5.89 -21.97
CA SER A 387 -19.55 4.87 -22.83
C SER A 387 -19.80 3.58 -22.03
N PRO A 388 -21.00 2.96 -22.07
CA PRO A 388 -21.24 1.69 -21.38
C PRO A 388 -20.45 0.51 -21.95
N GLU A 389 -19.87 0.64 -23.15
CA GLU A 389 -19.00 -0.37 -23.76
C GLU A 389 -17.53 -0.21 -23.34
N ARG A 390 -17.20 0.86 -22.59
CA ARG A 390 -15.83 1.19 -22.18
C ARG A 390 -15.69 1.44 -20.69
N ASP A 391 -16.70 2.05 -20.10
CA ASP A 391 -16.63 2.68 -18.79
C ASP A 391 -17.60 2.04 -17.80
N ALA A 392 -17.12 1.82 -16.58
CA ALA A 392 -17.89 1.24 -15.47
C ALA A 392 -18.88 2.24 -14.84
N PHE A 393 -18.86 3.51 -15.26
CA PHE A 393 -19.72 4.58 -14.74
C PHE A 393 -20.49 5.26 -15.89
N GLU A 394 -21.71 5.72 -15.61
CA GLU A 394 -22.62 6.23 -16.65
C GLU A 394 -22.52 7.74 -16.89
N TRP A 395 -22.01 8.49 -15.91
CA TRP A 395 -22.01 9.95 -15.90
C TRP A 395 -20.70 10.48 -15.33
N HIS A 396 -20.11 11.45 -16.03
CA HIS A 396 -19.15 12.37 -15.41
C HIS A 396 -19.87 13.22 -14.37
N ALA A 397 -19.13 13.78 -13.42
CA ALA A 397 -19.73 14.58 -12.36
C ALA A 397 -18.82 15.70 -11.89
N TYR A 398 -19.42 16.80 -11.43
CA TYR A 398 -18.73 17.82 -10.67
C TYR A 398 -19.58 18.29 -9.48
N PHE A 399 -18.90 18.80 -8.47
CA PHE A 399 -19.54 19.31 -7.26
C PHE A 399 -19.63 20.84 -7.26
N VAL A 400 -20.79 21.37 -6.89
CA VAL A 400 -20.99 22.81 -6.65
C VAL A 400 -20.64 23.11 -5.20
N ASP A 401 -19.41 23.59 -5.01
CA ASP A 401 -18.83 23.88 -3.71
C ASP A 401 -19.66 24.94 -2.97
N PRO A 402 -20.04 24.67 -1.72
CA PRO A 402 -20.84 25.58 -0.90
C PRO A 402 -20.01 26.63 -0.17
N GLU A 403 -18.70 26.67 -0.41
CA GLU A 403 -17.72 27.59 0.17
C GLU A 403 -17.72 27.55 1.70
N VAL A 404 -18.00 26.37 2.26
CA VAL A 404 -17.98 26.15 3.71
C VAL A 404 -16.53 26.06 4.16
N SER A 405 -16.10 27.04 4.96
CA SER A 405 -14.78 27.01 5.57
C SER A 405 -14.69 25.93 6.65
N THR A 406 -13.55 25.24 6.67
CA THR A 406 -13.17 24.31 7.72
C THR A 406 -11.74 24.61 8.19
N ASN A 407 -11.47 24.32 9.46
CA ASN A 407 -10.11 24.34 10.02
C ASN A 407 -9.46 22.94 10.02
N GLN A 408 -10.16 21.93 9.52
CA GLN A 408 -9.64 20.58 9.34
C GLN A 408 -8.87 20.48 8.02
N PRO A 409 -7.85 19.63 7.93
CA PRO A 409 -7.08 19.45 6.69
C PRO A 409 -7.94 18.83 5.57
N ASN A 410 -8.93 18.00 5.93
CA ASN A 410 -9.83 17.37 4.97
C ASN A 410 -11.29 17.83 5.17
N GLN A 411 -12.00 18.00 4.06
CA GLN A 411 -13.45 18.20 4.04
C GLN A 411 -14.07 17.18 3.11
N TYR A 412 -15.09 16.48 3.61
CA TYR A 412 -15.80 15.44 2.90
C TYR A 412 -17.28 15.72 2.88
N ASN A 413 -17.90 15.53 1.72
CA ASN A 413 -19.35 15.55 1.58
C ASN A 413 -19.81 14.15 1.15
N LEU A 414 -20.73 13.57 1.91
CA LEU A 414 -21.36 12.30 1.60
C LEU A 414 -22.83 12.54 1.28
N PHE A 415 -23.28 12.05 0.13
CA PHE A 415 -24.66 12.15 -0.30
C PHE A 415 -25.28 10.76 -0.40
N LEU A 416 -26.44 10.56 0.21
CA LEU A 416 -27.17 9.30 0.17
C LEU A 416 -28.66 9.50 0.44
N SER A 417 -29.47 8.63 -0.16
CA SER A 417 -30.92 8.62 0.04
C SER A 417 -31.32 8.36 1.49
N SER A 418 -32.43 8.96 1.91
CA SER A 418 -33.06 8.71 3.21
C SER A 418 -33.45 7.24 3.39
N ALA A 419 -33.75 6.53 2.30
CA ALA A 419 -34.01 5.09 2.32
C ALA A 419 -32.74 4.29 2.64
N ASN A 420 -31.62 4.60 1.97
CA ASN A 420 -30.33 3.95 2.20
C ASN A 420 -29.81 4.23 3.62
N TRP A 421 -29.93 5.47 4.10
CA TRP A 421 -29.54 5.80 5.47
C TRP A 421 -30.35 5.01 6.52
N ARG A 422 -31.66 4.83 6.32
CA ARG A 422 -32.49 3.98 7.20
C ARG A 422 -32.10 2.50 7.13
N ARG A 423 -31.76 1.98 5.94
CA ARG A 423 -31.29 0.59 5.76
C ARG A 423 -30.03 0.32 6.59
N LEU A 424 -29.04 1.20 6.54
CA LEU A 424 -27.80 1.09 7.33
C LEU A 424 -28.05 0.92 8.84
N HIS A 425 -29.02 1.66 9.37
CA HIS A 425 -29.44 1.51 10.76
C HIS A 425 -30.12 0.15 11.00
N SER A 426 -31.07 -0.21 10.16
CA SER A 426 -31.83 -1.46 10.30
C SER A 426 -30.94 -2.71 10.31
N TRP A 427 -29.92 -2.75 9.46
CA TRP A 427 -29.00 -3.89 9.34
C TRP A 427 -28.10 -4.08 10.55
N THR A 428 -27.77 -3.00 11.26
CA THR A 428 -26.91 -3.08 12.45
C THR A 428 -27.69 -3.26 13.74
N ASN A 429 -29.02 -3.04 13.75
CA ASN A 429 -29.86 -3.07 14.95
C ASN A 429 -29.80 -4.37 15.75
N ALA A 430 -29.76 -5.52 15.07
CA ALA A 430 -29.66 -6.84 15.71
C ALA A 430 -28.31 -7.07 16.42
N GLY A 431 -27.31 -6.19 16.21
CA GLY A 431 -25.95 -6.40 16.66
C GLY A 431 -25.17 -7.33 15.72
N ARG A 432 -23.92 -7.61 16.10
CA ARG A 432 -23.03 -8.50 15.31
C ARG A 432 -23.52 -9.94 15.30
N VAL A 433 -24.15 -10.37 16.39
CA VAL A 433 -24.64 -11.73 16.61
C VAL A 433 -26.07 -11.67 17.12
N SER A 434 -26.93 -12.51 16.53
CA SER A 434 -28.31 -12.73 16.97
C SER A 434 -28.56 -14.23 17.10
N GLY A 435 -29.07 -14.68 18.24
CA GLY A 435 -29.33 -16.11 18.47
C GLY A 435 -28.10 -17.02 18.31
N SER A 436 -26.91 -16.54 18.70
CA SER A 436 -25.61 -17.19 18.50
C SER A 436 -25.18 -17.37 17.04
N GLN A 437 -25.86 -16.75 16.09
CA GLN A 437 -25.47 -16.73 14.69
C GLN A 437 -24.96 -15.34 14.28
N PRO A 438 -23.95 -15.25 13.40
CA PRO A 438 -23.58 -14.00 12.76
C PRO A 438 -24.80 -13.31 12.15
N ASN A 439 -24.91 -12.00 12.32
CA ASN A 439 -25.90 -11.21 11.61
C ASN A 439 -25.43 -11.05 10.15
N PRO A 440 -26.13 -11.63 9.16
CA PRO A 440 -25.68 -11.60 7.76
C PRO A 440 -25.67 -10.18 7.19
N ALA A 441 -26.51 -9.28 7.70
CA ALA A 441 -26.58 -7.90 7.23
C ALA A 441 -25.53 -6.98 7.88
N TRP A 442 -24.72 -7.47 8.83
CA TRP A 442 -23.83 -6.65 9.67
C TRP A 442 -22.82 -5.80 8.89
N ASN A 443 -22.43 -6.27 7.70
CA ASN A 443 -21.48 -5.62 6.82
C ASN A 443 -22.09 -5.19 5.47
N ASN A 444 -23.42 -5.22 5.32
CA ASN A 444 -24.07 -4.73 4.09
C ASN A 444 -23.76 -3.25 3.86
N GLU A 445 -23.66 -2.87 2.58
CA GLU A 445 -23.35 -1.52 2.13
C GLU A 445 -24.50 -0.98 1.26
N VAL A 446 -24.55 0.34 1.13
CA VAL A 446 -25.49 1.05 0.26
C VAL A 446 -24.72 1.97 -0.69
N PRO A 447 -25.23 2.24 -1.90
CA PRO A 447 -24.63 3.25 -2.78
C PRO A 447 -24.78 4.65 -2.18
N ALA A 448 -23.79 5.49 -2.45
CA ALA A 448 -23.74 6.90 -2.06
C ALA A 448 -22.78 7.65 -3.00
N THR A 449 -22.81 8.98 -2.96
CA THR A 449 -21.84 9.83 -3.64
C THR A 449 -20.93 10.49 -2.62
N PHE A 450 -19.63 10.38 -2.81
CA PHE A 450 -18.63 11.00 -1.95
C PHE A 450 -17.90 12.10 -2.70
N VAL A 451 -17.63 13.21 -2.03
CA VAL A 451 -16.91 14.34 -2.60
C VAL A 451 -15.72 14.70 -1.71
N SER A 452 -14.55 14.79 -2.33
CA SER A 452 -13.31 15.26 -1.72
C SER A 452 -12.53 16.10 -2.72
N LEU A 453 -11.99 17.25 -2.27
CA LEU A 453 -11.21 18.15 -3.13
C LEU A 453 -11.92 18.54 -4.44
N GLY A 454 -13.26 18.61 -4.43
CA GLY A 454 -14.09 18.90 -5.60
C GLY A 454 -14.34 17.71 -6.54
N GLN A 455 -13.60 16.60 -6.36
CA GLN A 455 -13.80 15.36 -7.11
C GLN A 455 -14.99 14.57 -6.57
N VAL A 456 -15.74 13.95 -7.47
CA VAL A 456 -16.96 13.19 -7.18
C VAL A 456 -16.71 11.71 -7.41
N PHE A 457 -17.05 10.89 -6.41
CA PHE A 457 -16.87 9.44 -6.43
C PHE A 457 -18.21 8.76 -6.17
N ASP A 458 -18.55 7.76 -6.99
CA ASP A 458 -19.66 6.85 -6.71
C ASP A 458 -19.15 5.72 -5.83
N VAL A 459 -19.59 5.69 -4.58
CA VAL A 459 -19.03 4.84 -3.54
C VAL A 459 -20.08 3.91 -2.95
N THR A 460 -19.63 2.85 -2.30
CA THR A 460 -20.48 2.11 -1.36
C THR A 460 -20.08 2.44 0.08
N VAL A 461 -21.09 2.61 0.94
CA VAL A 461 -20.86 3.00 2.33
C VAL A 461 -21.58 2.10 3.32
N ARG A 462 -21.01 2.01 4.52
CA ARG A 462 -21.68 1.45 5.70
C ARG A 462 -21.19 2.07 6.99
N HIS A 463 -21.93 1.81 8.07
CA HIS A 463 -21.42 2.13 9.40
C HIS A 463 -20.24 1.23 9.79
N GLN A 464 -19.27 1.82 10.48
CA GLN A 464 -18.03 1.19 10.93
C GLN A 464 -17.95 1.15 12.46
N GLY A 465 -17.17 0.21 13.00
CA GLY A 465 -16.94 0.05 14.43
C GLY A 465 -17.06 -1.39 14.92
N SER A 466 -16.68 -1.62 16.17
CA SER A 466 -16.86 -2.91 16.85
C SER A 466 -18.34 -3.21 17.10
N ARG A 467 -18.66 -4.40 17.64
CA ARG A 467 -20.02 -4.75 18.10
C ARG A 467 -20.64 -3.71 19.04
N TRP A 468 -19.79 -3.01 19.81
CA TRP A 468 -20.19 -1.96 20.74
C TRP A 468 -20.29 -0.61 20.03
N ASN A 469 -19.25 -0.26 19.27
CA ASN A 469 -19.10 1.09 18.74
C ASN A 469 -19.72 1.28 17.35
N ARG A 470 -20.23 0.26 16.67
CA ARG A 470 -20.98 0.47 15.41
C ARG A 470 -22.34 1.16 15.65
N ARG A 471 -22.98 0.91 16.81
CA ARG A 471 -24.26 1.50 17.22
C ARG A 471 -24.16 2.57 18.31
N GLY A 472 -22.95 2.90 18.78
CA GLY A 472 -22.74 4.01 19.72
C GLY A 472 -22.57 5.36 19.03
N GLY A 473 -22.47 6.44 19.80
CA GLY A 473 -22.19 7.80 19.31
C GLY A 473 -23.00 8.85 20.05
N SER A 474 -22.51 10.09 20.10
CA SER A 474 -23.27 11.22 20.63
C SER A 474 -24.42 11.59 19.69
N ASN A 475 -25.49 12.13 20.27
CA ASN A 475 -26.53 12.79 19.49
C ASN A 475 -26.13 14.25 19.27
N ILE A 476 -26.32 14.73 18.05
CA ILE A 476 -26.12 16.12 17.67
C ILE A 476 -27.43 16.74 17.19
N SER A 477 -27.54 18.06 17.27
CA SER A 477 -28.55 18.80 16.49
C SER A 477 -28.19 18.62 15.01
N PHE A 478 -29.16 18.18 14.21
CA PHE A 478 -28.94 17.91 12.80
C PHE A 478 -30.20 18.27 12.02
N ASP A 479 -30.32 19.56 11.73
CA ASP A 479 -31.41 20.15 10.97
C ASP A 479 -31.09 20.09 9.48
N CYS A 480 -31.12 18.88 8.92
CA CYS A 480 -30.91 18.68 7.50
C CYS A 480 -32.26 18.48 6.78
N PRO A 481 -32.53 19.10 5.62
CA PRO A 481 -33.79 18.91 4.91
C PRO A 481 -34.11 17.44 4.60
N SER A 482 -33.07 16.64 4.31
CA SER A 482 -33.17 15.19 4.09
C SER A 482 -33.31 14.38 5.39
N HIS A 483 -33.34 15.02 6.56
CA HIS A 483 -33.40 14.35 7.86
C HIS A 483 -34.32 15.09 8.85
N GLN A 484 -35.59 14.69 8.88
CA GLN A 484 -36.67 15.44 9.54
C GLN A 484 -36.77 15.28 11.07
N ASN A 485 -35.83 14.57 11.70
CA ASN A 485 -35.86 14.33 13.16
C ASN A 485 -35.16 15.42 13.99
N GLY A 486 -34.57 16.45 13.35
CA GLY A 486 -33.83 17.56 13.99
C GLY A 486 -32.58 17.14 14.79
N SER A 487 -32.31 15.83 14.89
CA SER A 487 -31.17 15.27 15.60
C SER A 487 -30.68 14.00 14.91
N ALA A 488 -29.38 13.78 14.95
CA ALA A 488 -28.74 12.58 14.41
C ALA A 488 -27.74 12.00 15.40
N GLN A 489 -27.63 10.67 15.43
CA GLN A 489 -26.56 10.00 16.16
C GLN A 489 -25.32 9.92 15.29
N VAL A 490 -24.19 10.45 15.76
CA VAL A 490 -22.94 10.42 14.99
C VAL A 490 -22.45 8.97 14.90
N ARG A 491 -22.18 8.53 13.67
CA ARG A 491 -21.70 7.18 13.34
C ARG A 491 -20.31 7.26 12.72
N SER A 492 -19.52 6.19 12.92
CA SER A 492 -18.31 6.01 12.11
C SER A 492 -18.72 5.43 10.76
N TRP A 493 -18.03 5.81 9.70
CA TRP A 493 -18.33 5.38 8.33
C TRP A 493 -17.16 4.60 7.76
N ARG A 494 -17.47 3.62 6.92
CA ARG A 494 -16.54 3.04 5.95
C ARG A 494 -17.04 3.47 4.58
N VAL A 495 -16.14 4.05 3.80
CA VAL A 495 -16.36 4.46 2.41
C VAL A 495 -15.47 3.58 1.56
N ARG A 496 -16.06 2.85 0.61
CA ARG A 496 -15.37 2.01 -0.37
C ARG A 496 -15.48 2.68 -1.72
N PHE A 497 -14.33 2.91 -2.33
CA PHE A 497 -14.23 3.45 -3.68
C PHE A 497 -14.33 2.33 -4.70
N PRO A 498 -14.80 2.62 -5.92
CA PRO A 498 -14.71 1.68 -7.02
C PRO A 498 -13.23 1.44 -7.33
N SER A 499 -12.90 0.26 -7.87
CA SER A 499 -11.52 -0.10 -8.19
C SER A 499 -10.90 0.91 -9.17
N TYR A 500 -11.66 1.27 -10.23
CA TYR A 500 -11.25 2.16 -11.32
C TYR A 500 -11.07 3.63 -10.93
N ARG A 501 -11.39 4.00 -9.68
CA ARG A 501 -11.30 5.38 -9.19
C ARG A 501 -11.18 5.39 -7.67
N ASN A 502 -10.01 5.00 -7.18
CA ASN A 502 -9.68 5.06 -5.77
C ASN A 502 -9.45 6.51 -5.27
N TRP A 503 -9.34 6.69 -3.96
CA TRP A 503 -9.05 7.99 -3.36
C TRP A 503 -7.63 8.01 -2.79
N ASP A 504 -6.71 8.76 -3.41
CA ASP A 504 -5.32 8.91 -2.95
C ASP A 504 -4.60 7.54 -2.77
N GLY A 505 -4.84 6.61 -3.70
CA GLY A 505 -4.32 5.24 -3.65
C GLY A 505 -5.05 4.32 -2.66
N LEU A 506 -6.12 4.78 -1.99
CA LEU A 506 -6.86 4.01 -1.01
C LEU A 506 -8.19 3.50 -1.58
N ASP A 507 -8.35 2.18 -1.56
CA ASP A 507 -9.60 1.50 -1.91
C ASP A 507 -10.73 1.82 -0.91
N ILE A 508 -10.36 2.10 0.34
CA ILE A 508 -11.27 2.26 1.47
C ILE A 508 -10.70 3.29 2.45
N ILE A 509 -11.56 4.21 2.89
CA ILE A 509 -11.29 5.05 4.07
C ILE A 509 -12.30 4.77 5.19
N HIS A 510 -11.84 4.91 6.44
CA HIS A 510 -12.71 4.95 7.60
C HIS A 510 -12.79 6.36 8.15
N LEU A 511 -14.00 6.85 8.41
CA LEU A 511 -14.25 8.12 9.09
C LEU A 511 -14.80 7.81 10.49
N GLN A 512 -13.96 7.85 11.51
CA GLN A 512 -14.36 7.58 12.89
C GLN A 512 -15.06 8.78 13.55
N LYS A 513 -16.04 8.48 14.40
CA LYS A 513 -16.92 9.45 15.08
C LYS A 513 -16.35 10.14 16.33
N GLN A 514 -15.25 9.66 16.91
CA GLN A 514 -14.72 10.16 18.19
C GLN A 514 -13.19 10.34 18.10
N SER A 515 -12.69 11.33 18.85
CA SER A 515 -11.36 11.96 18.75
C SER A 515 -10.17 10.98 18.66
N GLY A 516 -9.45 11.04 17.55
CA GLY A 516 -8.21 10.29 17.31
C GLY A 516 -6.93 10.99 17.79
N TRP A 517 -6.94 11.83 18.82
CA TRP A 517 -5.69 12.49 19.27
C TRP A 517 -4.66 11.48 19.83
N PRO A 518 -4.96 10.68 20.88
CA PRO A 518 -4.05 9.60 21.29
C PRO A 518 -3.80 8.57 20.18
N GLN A 519 -4.82 8.30 19.36
CA GLN A 519 -4.76 7.34 18.26
C GLN A 519 -3.76 7.73 17.18
N ARG A 520 -3.82 8.98 16.71
CA ARG A 520 -2.90 9.53 15.71
C ARG A 520 -1.47 9.47 16.20
N ILE A 521 -1.23 9.93 17.43
CA ILE A 521 0.10 9.89 18.02
C ILE A 521 0.58 8.44 18.17
N SER A 522 -0.29 7.54 18.63
CA SER A 522 0.07 6.12 18.80
C SER A 522 0.45 5.48 17.47
N PHE A 523 -0.34 5.65 16.41
CA PHE A 523 0.03 5.15 15.08
C PHE A 523 1.33 5.76 14.60
N LYS A 524 1.53 7.07 14.77
CA LYS A 524 2.81 7.70 14.41
C LYS A 524 4.00 7.13 15.20
N MET A 525 3.80 6.76 16.46
CA MET A 525 4.83 6.11 17.26
C MET A 525 5.18 4.70 16.76
N PHE A 526 4.21 3.94 16.23
CA PHE A 526 4.48 2.66 15.56
C PHE A 526 5.27 2.86 14.26
N GLU A 527 4.85 3.81 13.42
CA GLU A 527 5.57 4.17 12.19
C GLU A 527 7.03 4.53 12.49
N LEU A 528 7.27 5.42 13.46
CA LEU A 528 8.62 5.83 13.88
C LEU A 528 9.43 4.67 14.46
N ALA A 529 8.77 3.66 15.05
CA ALA A 529 9.43 2.46 15.55
C ALA A 529 9.77 1.45 14.45
N GLY A 530 9.36 1.68 13.19
CA GLY A 530 9.54 0.73 12.08
C GLY A 530 8.47 -0.37 12.03
N VAL A 531 7.28 -0.10 12.59
CA VAL A 531 6.14 -1.02 12.55
C VAL A 531 5.08 -0.44 11.62
N PRO A 532 4.60 -1.21 10.61
CA PRO A 532 3.57 -0.74 9.71
C PRO A 532 2.32 -0.29 10.47
N SER A 533 1.84 0.91 10.15
CA SER A 533 0.69 1.51 10.83
C SER A 533 -0.14 2.39 9.90
N PRO A 534 -1.46 2.51 10.18
CA PRO A 534 -2.37 3.38 9.44
C PRO A 534 -1.92 4.85 9.34
N ARG A 535 -2.02 5.42 8.14
CA ARG A 535 -2.11 6.86 7.91
C ARG A 535 -3.42 7.39 8.47
N THR A 536 -3.39 8.56 9.08
CA THR A 536 -4.58 9.17 9.69
C THR A 536 -4.65 10.66 9.44
N SER A 537 -5.87 11.19 9.33
CA SER A 537 -6.15 12.62 9.15
C SER A 537 -7.32 13.10 10.00
N TRP A 538 -7.42 14.41 10.22
CA TRP A 538 -8.69 14.99 10.66
C TRP A 538 -9.52 15.43 9.47
N SER A 539 -10.83 15.37 9.65
CA SER A 539 -11.76 15.72 8.59
C SER A 539 -13.03 16.34 9.15
N ASP A 540 -13.63 17.21 8.37
CA ASP A 540 -15.02 17.59 8.51
C ASP A 540 -15.86 16.72 7.58
N LEU A 541 -16.88 16.06 8.13
CA LEU A 541 -17.84 15.27 7.37
C LEU A 541 -19.18 15.99 7.34
N ARG A 542 -19.65 16.25 6.13
CA ARG A 542 -20.99 16.76 5.84
C ARG A 542 -21.81 15.66 5.17
N ILE A 543 -23.08 15.56 5.52
CA ILE A 543 -24.00 14.61 4.90
C ILE A 543 -25.17 15.38 4.28
N ASN A 544 -25.47 15.12 3.00
CA ASN A 544 -26.52 15.77 2.22
C ASN A 544 -26.48 17.32 2.34
N GLY A 545 -25.28 17.88 2.27
CA GLY A 545 -25.05 19.34 2.39
C GLY A 545 -25.09 19.90 3.83
N CYS A 546 -25.27 19.08 4.85
CA CYS A 546 -25.40 19.52 6.24
C CYS A 546 -24.20 19.08 7.09
N ASN A 547 -23.77 19.90 8.06
CA ASN A 547 -22.66 19.55 8.95
C ASN A 547 -23.04 18.36 9.83
N PHE A 548 -22.30 17.25 9.71
CA PHE A 548 -22.59 16.02 10.44
C PHE A 548 -21.53 15.72 11.51
N ASN A 549 -20.25 15.83 11.18
CA ASN A 549 -19.17 15.63 12.14
C ASN A 549 -17.93 16.46 11.79
N ARG A 550 -17.75 17.58 12.50
CA ARG A 550 -16.62 18.50 12.32
C ARG A 550 -15.28 17.98 12.89
N ASP A 551 -15.33 16.84 13.57
CA ASP A 551 -14.18 16.18 14.20
C ASP A 551 -14.07 14.71 13.75
N ALA A 552 -14.49 14.41 12.52
CA ALA A 552 -14.35 13.08 11.95
C ALA A 552 -12.85 12.74 11.81
N PHE A 553 -12.48 11.53 12.20
CA PHE A 553 -11.10 11.08 12.16
C PHE A 553 -10.91 10.05 11.04
N GLN A 554 -10.20 10.46 10.00
CA GLN A 554 -9.88 9.60 8.85
C GLN A 554 -8.77 8.62 9.24
N ILE A 555 -8.97 7.35 8.89
CA ILE A 555 -8.00 6.28 9.12
C ILE A 555 -7.94 5.40 7.88
N GLU A 556 -6.72 5.20 7.36
CA GLU A 556 -6.38 4.16 6.40
C GLU A 556 -6.72 2.78 6.98
N ARG A 557 -7.40 1.95 6.21
CA ARG A 557 -7.70 0.58 6.64
C ARG A 557 -6.43 -0.26 6.49
N PRO A 558 -6.05 -1.08 7.48
CA PRO A 558 -5.07 -2.14 7.24
C PRO A 558 -5.60 -3.14 6.20
N GLY A 559 -4.93 -3.17 5.06
CA GLY A 559 -5.29 -3.88 3.85
C GLY A 559 -4.09 -4.00 2.90
N LYS A 560 -4.38 -4.17 1.61
CA LYS A 560 -3.36 -4.29 0.56
C LYS A 560 -2.53 -3.00 0.44
N ASP A 561 -3.21 -1.86 0.56
CA ASP A 561 -2.68 -0.49 0.59
C ASP A 561 -1.65 -0.27 1.71
N LEU A 562 -1.99 -0.65 2.95
CA LEU A 562 -1.04 -0.52 4.06
C LEU A 562 0.16 -1.45 3.89
N VAL A 563 -0.09 -2.69 3.47
CA VAL A 563 0.98 -3.71 3.34
C VAL A 563 1.92 -3.37 2.19
N GLY A 564 1.41 -3.08 0.99
CA GLY A 564 2.22 -2.75 -0.19
C GLY A 564 3.05 -1.48 -0.05
N ARG A 565 2.76 -0.63 0.94
CA ARG A 565 3.60 0.53 1.28
C ARG A 565 4.84 0.18 2.12
N TRP A 566 4.86 -0.99 2.76
CA TRP A 566 5.90 -1.41 3.71
C TRP A 566 6.66 -2.67 3.29
N TYR A 567 6.13 -3.39 2.31
CA TYR A 567 6.60 -4.70 1.87
C TYR A 567 6.56 -4.72 0.35
N ASP A 568 7.49 -5.45 -0.26
CA ASP A 568 7.61 -5.54 -1.72
C ASP A 568 6.45 -6.36 -2.30
N GLU A 569 5.97 -7.36 -1.53
CA GLU A 569 4.84 -8.20 -1.91
C GLU A 569 3.77 -8.23 -0.81
N VAL A 570 2.50 -8.26 -1.21
CA VAL A 570 1.37 -8.35 -0.28
C VAL A 570 1.22 -9.78 0.25
N GLY A 571 1.58 -9.97 1.52
CA GLY A 571 1.43 -11.23 2.25
C GLY A 571 0.06 -11.44 2.89
N ASP A 572 -0.03 -12.38 3.85
CA ASP A 572 -1.28 -12.76 4.51
C ASP A 572 -1.59 -11.91 5.76
N LEU A 573 -2.57 -11.01 5.67
CA LEU A 573 -3.00 -10.12 6.76
C LEU A 573 -4.31 -10.60 7.42
N PHE A 574 -4.31 -10.77 8.73
CA PHE A 574 -5.45 -11.23 9.54
C PHE A 574 -5.80 -10.23 10.62
N LYS A 575 -7.07 -9.85 10.70
CA LYS A 575 -7.56 -9.00 11.78
C LYS A 575 -8.01 -9.84 12.96
N SER A 576 -7.49 -9.53 14.15
CA SER A 576 -8.06 -10.05 15.40
C SER A 576 -9.42 -9.42 15.68
N GLN A 577 -10.48 -10.23 15.60
CA GLN A 577 -11.87 -9.88 15.93
C GLN A 577 -12.34 -10.51 17.25
N GLY A 578 -11.37 -10.77 18.13
CA GLY A 578 -11.57 -11.47 19.39
C GLY A 578 -12.62 -10.87 20.30
N TYR A 579 -13.21 -11.70 21.17
CA TYR A 579 -14.13 -11.31 22.22
C TYR A 579 -13.69 -11.93 23.55
N THR A 580 -13.92 -11.24 24.67
CA THR A 580 -13.67 -11.77 26.03
C THR A 580 -14.73 -12.80 26.41
N GLY A 581 -14.77 -13.91 25.68
CA GLY A 581 -15.76 -14.97 25.76
C GLY A 581 -15.90 -15.66 24.41
N ASP A 582 -17.01 -16.37 24.22
CA ASP A 582 -17.42 -16.82 22.89
C ASP A 582 -18.73 -16.10 22.53
N GLU A 583 -18.74 -15.42 21.39
CA GLU A 583 -19.91 -14.74 20.82
C GLU A 583 -20.14 -15.26 19.40
N GLY A 584 -21.19 -16.04 19.16
CA GLY A 584 -21.35 -16.73 17.87
C GLY A 584 -20.12 -17.60 17.55
N PRO A 585 -19.49 -17.47 16.37
CA PRO A 585 -18.25 -18.16 16.04
C PRO A 585 -16.98 -17.51 16.65
N TRP A 586 -17.03 -16.25 17.08
CA TRP A 586 -15.84 -15.52 17.57
C TRP A 586 -15.42 -15.99 18.96
N SER A 587 -14.13 -16.30 19.11
CA SER A 587 -13.48 -16.57 20.40
C SER A 587 -12.54 -15.43 20.81
N TRP A 588 -11.63 -15.68 21.74
CA TRP A 588 -10.60 -14.73 22.14
C TRP A 588 -9.52 -14.61 21.08
N GLY A 589 -9.15 -13.38 20.72
CA GLY A 589 -8.06 -13.10 19.80
C GLY A 589 -6.70 -13.03 20.50
N ASP A 590 -6.50 -13.77 21.59
CA ASP A 590 -5.31 -13.73 22.45
C ASP A 590 -4.31 -14.87 22.17
N ALA A 591 -4.44 -15.49 20.98
CA ALA A 591 -3.69 -16.64 20.50
C ALA A 591 -3.76 -17.88 21.41
N ARG A 592 -4.89 -18.08 22.11
CA ARG A 592 -5.18 -19.36 22.78
C ARG A 592 -5.56 -20.44 21.78
N LEU A 593 -5.37 -21.69 22.17
CA LEU A 593 -6.00 -22.81 21.46
C LEU A 593 -7.52 -22.66 21.56
N ILE A 594 -8.16 -22.47 20.41
CA ILE A 594 -9.61 -22.60 20.27
C ILE A 594 -9.87 -24.09 20.09
N ARG A 595 -10.69 -24.69 20.96
CA ARG A 595 -10.98 -26.13 20.91
C ARG A 595 -12.48 -26.41 20.88
N GLY A 596 -12.86 -27.40 20.07
CA GLY A 596 -14.20 -27.98 20.00
C GLY A 596 -15.25 -27.11 19.31
N THR A 597 -16.35 -27.76 18.92
CA THR A 597 -17.50 -27.09 18.29
C THR A 597 -18.26 -26.24 19.30
N ARG A 598 -18.60 -25.01 18.92
CA ARG A 598 -19.44 -24.11 19.72
C ARG A 598 -20.39 -23.32 18.84
N ASN A 599 -21.64 -23.16 19.26
CA ASN A 599 -22.67 -22.44 18.49
C ASN A 599 -22.88 -22.97 17.06
N ARG A 600 -22.62 -24.27 16.84
CA ARG A 600 -22.63 -24.97 15.53
C ARG A 600 -21.47 -24.65 14.59
N PHE A 601 -20.48 -23.88 15.05
CA PHE A 601 -19.24 -23.64 14.33
C PHE A 601 -18.16 -24.60 14.81
N SER A 602 -17.52 -25.26 13.88
CA SER A 602 -16.33 -26.07 14.03
C SER A 602 -15.15 -25.26 14.56
N GLU A 603 -14.06 -25.94 14.88
CA GLU A 603 -12.84 -25.29 15.37
C GLU A 603 -12.22 -24.36 14.32
N SER A 604 -12.11 -24.85 13.08
CA SER A 604 -11.65 -24.11 11.89
C SER A 604 -12.42 -22.81 11.69
N GLU A 605 -13.76 -22.90 11.59
CA GLU A 605 -14.62 -21.74 11.42
C GLU A 605 -14.41 -20.72 12.56
N ARG A 606 -14.26 -21.19 13.79
CA ARG A 606 -14.02 -20.29 14.93
C ARG A 606 -12.67 -19.57 14.83
N TYR A 607 -11.62 -20.20 14.30
CA TYR A 607 -10.35 -19.50 14.01
C TYR A 607 -10.54 -18.47 12.90
N GLU A 608 -11.16 -18.83 11.78
CA GLU A 608 -11.39 -17.94 10.63
C GLU A 608 -12.21 -16.71 11.00
N TYR A 609 -13.28 -16.86 11.78
CA TYR A 609 -14.05 -15.72 12.28
C TYR A 609 -13.24 -14.86 13.24
N THR A 610 -12.45 -15.47 14.13
CA THR A 610 -11.64 -14.77 15.15
C THR A 610 -10.46 -14.02 14.52
N PHE A 611 -9.82 -14.59 13.51
CA PHE A 611 -8.67 -14.04 12.79
C PHE A 611 -9.00 -13.95 11.30
N ASN A 612 -9.88 -13.01 10.97
CA ASN A 612 -10.40 -12.96 9.62
C ASN A 612 -9.34 -12.36 8.68
N ARG A 613 -9.09 -13.03 7.56
CA ARG A 613 -8.22 -12.57 6.47
C ARG A 613 -8.67 -11.24 5.86
N LYS A 614 -7.72 -10.40 5.45
CA LYS A 614 -7.93 -9.02 4.96
C LYS A 614 -7.18 -8.67 3.67
N THR A 615 -6.39 -9.61 3.18
CA THR A 615 -5.59 -9.59 1.94
C THR A 615 -5.62 -11.01 1.37
N LEU A 616 -5.47 -11.15 0.05
CA LEU A 616 -5.49 -12.45 -0.64
C LEU A 616 -6.74 -13.27 -0.28
N GLY A 617 -7.92 -12.65 -0.34
CA GLY A 617 -9.19 -13.23 0.12
C GLY A 617 -9.54 -14.56 -0.54
N TRP A 618 -8.98 -14.80 -1.73
CA TRP A 618 -9.07 -16.05 -2.47
C TRP A 618 -8.39 -17.25 -1.81
N LYS A 619 -7.33 -17.05 -0.99
CA LYS A 619 -6.53 -18.17 -0.44
C LYS A 619 -7.33 -19.09 0.47
N ASN A 620 -8.21 -18.52 1.30
CA ASN A 620 -9.19 -19.23 2.11
C ASN A 620 -10.30 -18.25 2.52
N GLN A 621 -11.56 -18.66 2.38
CA GLN A 621 -12.73 -17.91 2.84
C GLN A 621 -13.34 -18.60 4.06
N PRO A 622 -13.94 -17.87 5.03
CA PRO A 622 -14.54 -18.46 6.23
C PRO A 622 -15.65 -19.51 6.03
N GLU A 623 -16.01 -19.81 4.78
CA GLU A 623 -17.11 -20.67 4.37
C GLU A 623 -16.65 -21.81 3.44
N ASP A 624 -15.37 -21.87 3.07
CA ASP A 624 -14.83 -22.91 2.18
C ASP A 624 -14.49 -24.23 2.90
N GLY A 625 -14.55 -24.23 4.24
CA GLY A 625 -14.28 -25.38 5.10
C GLY A 625 -12.80 -25.75 5.21
N LYS A 626 -11.88 -24.87 4.77
CA LYS A 626 -10.44 -25.06 4.87
C LYS A 626 -9.85 -24.14 5.96
N PRO A 627 -9.09 -24.69 6.92
CA PRO A 627 -8.49 -23.88 7.97
C PRO A 627 -7.48 -22.90 7.41
N ASP A 628 -7.55 -21.65 7.89
CA ASP A 628 -6.53 -20.66 7.58
C ASP A 628 -5.21 -20.95 8.32
N ILE A 629 -4.11 -20.38 7.85
CA ILE A 629 -2.74 -20.58 8.34
C ILE A 629 -2.52 -20.07 9.78
N VAL A 630 -3.47 -19.35 10.35
CA VAL A 630 -3.41 -18.86 11.74
C VAL A 630 -3.60 -19.99 12.75
N GLU A 631 -4.50 -20.94 12.48
CA GLU A 631 -4.73 -22.11 13.34
C GLU A 631 -3.45 -22.93 13.56
N PRO A 632 -2.79 -23.49 12.51
CA PRO A 632 -1.58 -24.28 12.69
C PRO A 632 -0.42 -23.46 13.27
N MET A 633 -0.35 -22.15 13.00
CA MET A 633 0.65 -21.27 13.63
C MET A 633 0.46 -21.21 15.15
N ILE A 634 -0.77 -21.03 15.63
CA ILE A 634 -1.08 -20.98 17.06
C ILE A 634 -0.81 -22.35 17.71
N GLU A 635 -1.18 -23.45 17.07
CA GLU A 635 -0.88 -24.79 17.58
C GLU A 635 0.62 -25.04 17.75
N ALA A 636 1.40 -24.68 16.74
CA ALA A 636 2.86 -24.80 16.76
C ALA A 636 3.50 -23.91 17.83
N LEU A 637 2.98 -22.69 18.04
CA LEU A 637 3.39 -21.81 19.15
C LEU A 637 3.21 -22.52 20.50
N HIS A 638 2.03 -23.10 20.77
CA HIS A 638 1.75 -23.81 22.03
C HIS A 638 2.63 -25.04 22.20
N ALA A 639 2.85 -25.81 21.13
CA ALA A 639 3.75 -26.96 21.14
C ALA A 639 5.19 -26.55 21.47
N ALA A 640 5.68 -25.46 20.88
CA ALA A 640 7.02 -24.92 21.15
C ALA A 640 7.14 -24.41 22.59
N ARG A 641 6.13 -23.69 23.10
CA ARG A 641 6.05 -23.26 24.50
C ARG A 641 6.13 -24.44 25.47
N GLY A 642 5.40 -25.52 25.19
CA GLY A 642 5.40 -26.74 26.02
C GLY A 642 6.74 -27.46 26.09
N ARG A 643 7.63 -27.25 25.10
CA ARG A 643 9.00 -27.81 25.07
C ARG A 643 10.04 -26.93 25.77
N GLY A 644 9.65 -25.79 26.33
CA GLY A 644 10.52 -24.91 27.11
C GLY A 644 11.18 -23.78 26.30
N ARG A 645 11.90 -22.91 27.00
CA ARG A 645 12.41 -21.62 26.50
C ARG A 645 13.26 -21.73 25.22
N GLN A 646 14.16 -22.71 25.15
CA GLN A 646 15.06 -22.86 24.00
C GLN A 646 14.30 -23.25 22.73
N ALA A 647 13.40 -24.24 22.83
CA ALA A 647 12.56 -24.66 21.71
C ALA A 647 11.61 -23.55 21.25
N LEU A 648 11.04 -22.78 22.21
CA LEU A 648 10.23 -21.62 21.89
C LEU A 648 11.01 -20.54 21.15
N ARG A 649 12.23 -20.22 21.63
CA ARG A 649 13.09 -19.21 21.01
C ARG A 649 13.44 -19.59 19.58
N GLN A 650 13.87 -20.82 19.36
CA GLN A 650 14.19 -21.34 18.03
C GLN A 650 12.98 -21.24 17.09
N TRP A 651 11.82 -21.74 17.53
CA TRP A 651 10.60 -21.70 16.71
C TRP A 651 10.21 -20.26 16.36
N LEU A 652 10.27 -19.34 17.32
CA LEU A 652 9.99 -17.92 17.07
C LEU A 652 10.99 -17.30 16.08
N SER A 653 12.29 -17.61 16.12
CA SER A 653 13.24 -17.07 15.13
C SER A 653 13.01 -17.58 13.71
N GLU A 654 12.52 -18.81 13.59
CA GLU A 654 12.21 -19.46 12.31
C GLU A 654 10.88 -18.95 11.72
N ASN A 655 9.90 -18.60 12.57
CA ASN A 655 8.53 -18.33 12.14
C ASN A 655 8.08 -16.87 12.32
N PHE A 656 8.75 -16.05 13.13
CA PHE A 656 8.41 -14.65 13.35
C PHE A 656 9.56 -13.73 12.97
N ASP A 657 9.22 -12.55 12.45
CA ASP A 657 10.13 -11.43 12.39
C ASP A 657 10.32 -10.90 13.82
N VAL A 658 11.40 -11.37 14.46
CA VAL A 658 11.66 -11.09 15.88
C VAL A 658 11.86 -9.60 16.12
N ASP A 659 12.58 -8.90 15.25
CA ASP A 659 12.87 -7.47 15.41
C ASP A 659 11.59 -6.64 15.30
N GLN A 660 10.81 -6.84 14.22
CA GLN A 660 9.58 -6.11 14.00
C GLN A 660 8.52 -6.43 15.07
N THR A 661 8.42 -7.68 15.49
CA THR A 661 7.48 -8.07 16.56
C THR A 661 7.89 -7.46 17.90
N LEU A 662 9.17 -7.40 18.24
CA LEU A 662 9.64 -6.73 19.45
C LEU A 662 9.35 -5.21 19.40
N ARG A 663 9.60 -4.54 18.27
CA ARG A 663 9.24 -3.12 18.08
C ARG A 663 7.75 -2.88 18.30
N TYR A 664 6.90 -3.77 17.78
CA TYR A 664 5.45 -3.73 18.04
C TYR A 664 5.14 -3.89 19.53
N ILE A 665 5.69 -4.91 20.19
CA ILE A 665 5.42 -5.19 21.62
C ILE A 665 5.88 -4.03 22.51
N CYS A 666 7.07 -3.48 22.26
CA CYS A 666 7.60 -2.31 22.96
C CYS A 666 6.68 -1.11 22.77
N THR A 667 6.27 -0.82 21.53
CA THR A 667 5.45 0.36 21.22
C THR A 667 4.03 0.22 21.80
N ILE A 668 3.38 -0.94 21.67
CA ILE A 668 2.02 -1.13 22.20
C ILE A 668 2.01 -1.06 23.74
N ASN A 669 3.07 -1.56 24.39
CA ASN A 669 3.24 -1.44 25.83
C ASN A 669 3.71 -0.05 26.27
N TYR A 670 4.34 0.73 25.39
CA TYR A 670 4.62 2.15 25.64
C TYR A 670 3.32 2.93 25.71
N VAL A 671 2.52 2.85 24.65
CA VAL A 671 1.27 3.63 24.51
C VAL A 671 0.17 3.12 25.43
N GLY A 672 0.25 1.88 25.90
CA GLY A 672 -0.60 1.35 26.96
C GLY A 672 -2.04 1.13 26.51
N THR A 673 -2.22 0.35 25.47
CA THR A 673 -3.53 0.07 24.86
C THR A 673 -4.49 -0.68 25.83
N PHE A 674 -5.78 -0.35 25.71
CA PHE A 674 -6.85 -0.79 26.61
C PHE A 674 -7.10 -2.31 26.64
N ASP A 675 -7.08 -2.97 25.48
CA ASP A 675 -7.54 -4.35 25.27
C ASP A 675 -6.75 -5.12 24.19
N ASP A 676 -5.50 -4.73 23.98
CA ASP A 676 -4.55 -5.42 23.08
C ASP A 676 -4.24 -6.87 23.49
N MET A 677 -4.63 -7.27 24.72
CA MET A 677 -4.45 -8.63 25.22
C MET A 677 -5.25 -9.67 24.45
N PHE A 678 -6.36 -9.29 23.81
CA PHE A 678 -7.25 -10.23 23.09
C PHE A 678 -7.88 -9.66 21.81
N GLN A 679 -7.60 -8.40 21.46
CA GLN A 679 -8.07 -7.75 20.24
C GLN A 679 -7.06 -6.67 19.79
N ASN A 680 -7.45 -5.77 18.87
CA ASN A 680 -6.74 -4.53 18.54
C ASN A 680 -5.33 -4.71 17.97
N HIS A 681 -5.19 -5.79 17.20
CA HIS A 681 -4.02 -6.08 16.41
C HIS A 681 -4.39 -6.84 15.14
N PHE A 682 -3.44 -6.85 14.22
CA PHE A 682 -3.40 -7.77 13.10
C PHE A 682 -2.23 -8.73 13.26
N LEU A 683 -2.39 -9.94 12.73
CA LEU A 683 -1.29 -10.84 12.44
C LEU A 683 -0.99 -10.72 10.95
N TYR A 684 0.27 -10.52 10.59
CA TYR A 684 0.69 -10.44 9.20
C TYR A 684 1.76 -11.48 8.95
N ARG A 685 1.65 -12.25 7.87
CA ARG A 685 2.70 -13.15 7.38
C ARG A 685 3.27 -12.57 6.10
N LYS A 686 4.54 -12.19 6.16
CA LYS A 686 5.29 -11.62 5.03
C LYS A 686 5.36 -12.61 3.87
N ALA A 687 5.19 -12.14 2.65
CA ALA A 687 5.31 -12.97 1.45
C ALA A 687 6.78 -13.38 1.21
N GLU A 688 7.71 -12.48 1.51
CA GLU A 688 9.13 -12.56 1.14
C GLU A 688 9.87 -13.69 1.88
N ASP A 689 9.57 -13.88 3.16
CA ASP A 689 10.26 -14.86 4.02
C ASP A 689 9.30 -15.76 4.83
N ASN A 690 7.99 -15.64 4.59
CA ASN A 690 6.95 -16.39 5.29
C ASN A 690 6.88 -16.16 6.81
N LYS A 691 7.55 -15.14 7.35
CA LYS A 691 7.57 -14.86 8.79
C LYS A 691 6.40 -13.99 9.23
N TRP A 692 5.92 -14.29 10.44
CA TRP A 692 4.84 -13.57 11.10
C TRP A 692 5.33 -12.31 11.83
N CYS A 693 4.52 -11.28 11.83
CA CYS A 693 4.65 -10.09 12.68
C CYS A 693 3.26 -9.58 13.10
N MET A 694 3.24 -8.48 13.86
CA MET A 694 2.01 -7.90 14.41
C MET A 694 1.88 -6.42 14.05
N LEU A 695 0.68 -5.99 13.65
CA LEU A 695 0.36 -4.59 13.32
C LEU A 695 -0.69 -4.01 14.28
N PRO A 696 -0.64 -2.71 14.61
CA PRO A 696 -1.55 -2.08 15.56
C PRO A 696 -2.93 -1.79 14.95
N TRP A 697 -3.97 -1.80 15.78
CA TRP A 697 -5.30 -1.33 15.38
C TRP A 697 -6.09 -0.77 16.55
N ASP A 698 -6.96 0.21 16.29
CA ASP A 698 -7.88 0.79 17.29
C ASP A 698 -7.15 1.39 18.51
N MET A 699 -6.29 2.39 18.24
CA MET A 699 -5.49 3.05 19.28
C MET A 699 -6.19 4.26 19.94
N ASP A 700 -7.52 4.26 20.04
CA ASP A 700 -8.29 5.40 20.57
C ASP A 700 -8.12 5.61 22.09
N ASN A 701 -7.87 4.54 22.85
CA ASN A 701 -7.68 4.57 24.29
C ASN A 701 -6.23 4.19 24.69
N THR A 702 -5.31 5.14 24.52
CA THR A 702 -3.87 5.02 24.78
C THR A 702 -3.33 6.30 25.47
N LEU A 703 -2.04 6.34 25.82
CA LEU A 703 -1.27 7.52 26.25
C LEU A 703 -1.91 8.31 27.41
N GLY A 704 -2.19 7.62 28.52
CA GLY A 704 -2.85 8.20 29.70
C GLY A 704 -4.34 7.85 29.83
N GLY A 705 -4.89 7.13 28.84
CA GLY A 705 -6.22 6.53 28.89
C GLY A 705 -6.36 5.39 29.92
N ALA A 706 -7.49 4.69 29.86
CA ALA A 706 -7.73 3.57 30.77
C ALA A 706 -6.68 2.50 30.53
N PHE A 707 -5.97 2.09 31.58
CA PHE A 707 -4.87 1.12 31.52
C PHE A 707 -3.60 1.61 30.79
N GLY A 708 -3.56 2.86 30.34
CA GLY A 708 -2.39 3.48 29.69
C GLY A 708 -1.64 4.45 30.60
N GLN A 709 -1.56 4.20 31.92
CA GLN A 709 -0.90 5.12 32.85
C GLN A 709 0.61 5.21 32.59
N TRP A 710 1.23 6.35 32.93
CA TRP A 710 2.66 6.59 32.70
C TRP A 710 3.57 5.54 33.39
N ASN A 711 3.10 4.95 34.50
CA ASN A 711 3.79 3.90 35.24
C ASN A 711 3.29 2.47 34.94
N ALA A 712 2.59 2.26 33.81
CA ALA A 712 2.13 0.93 33.42
C ALA A 712 3.31 -0.05 33.25
N ASN A 713 3.19 -1.28 33.74
CA ASN A 713 4.30 -2.24 33.70
C ASN A 713 4.73 -2.55 32.24
N PRO A 714 6.03 -2.57 31.91
CA PRO A 714 6.52 -2.90 30.57
C PRO A 714 6.14 -4.29 30.07
N PHE A 715 5.88 -5.25 30.97
CA PHE A 715 5.54 -6.64 30.65
C PHE A 715 4.03 -6.89 30.50
N ARG A 716 3.22 -5.85 30.24
CA ARG A 716 1.79 -6.04 29.98
C ARG A 716 1.53 -6.99 28.82
N GLY A 717 0.52 -7.83 29.00
CA GLY A 717 0.22 -8.96 28.12
C GLY A 717 0.95 -10.25 28.49
N ALA A 718 1.81 -10.27 29.52
CA ALA A 718 2.40 -11.48 30.09
C ALA A 718 1.41 -12.24 30.99
N GLU A 719 1.62 -13.54 31.17
CA GLU A 719 0.85 -14.34 32.13
C GLU A 719 1.22 -14.00 33.58
N GLU A 720 0.29 -13.42 34.33
CA GLU A 720 0.56 -12.92 35.70
C GLU A 720 0.92 -14.01 36.71
N ARG A 721 0.56 -15.27 36.45
CA ARG A 721 1.00 -16.41 37.27
C ARG A 721 2.51 -16.65 37.18
N ARG A 722 3.14 -16.24 36.07
CA ARG A 722 4.57 -16.43 35.80
C ARG A 722 5.41 -15.25 36.29
N VAL A 723 4.94 -14.02 36.07
CA VAL A 723 5.73 -12.79 36.28
C VAL A 723 5.19 -11.89 37.40
N GLY A 724 4.12 -12.30 38.08
CA GLY A 724 3.39 -11.45 39.02
C GLY A 724 2.45 -10.48 38.31
N ASN A 725 1.77 -9.63 39.10
CA ASN A 725 0.81 -8.67 38.57
C ASN A 725 1.51 -7.61 37.69
N VAL A 726 1.21 -7.62 36.39
CA VAL A 726 1.72 -6.63 35.41
C VAL A 726 0.67 -5.59 35.06
N GLY A 727 -0.44 -5.55 35.79
CA GLY A 727 -1.53 -4.61 35.56
C GLY A 727 -2.35 -4.95 34.32
N ASN A 728 -2.48 -6.25 34.01
CA ASN A 728 -3.36 -6.68 32.93
C ASN A 728 -4.82 -6.41 33.31
N ARG A 729 -5.60 -5.95 32.31
CA ARG A 729 -7.05 -5.84 32.42
C ARG A 729 -7.66 -7.21 32.73
N SER A 730 -8.23 -7.34 33.93
CA SER A 730 -8.88 -8.57 34.40
C SER A 730 -8.01 -9.83 34.31
N GLY A 731 -6.68 -9.69 34.38
CA GLY A 731 -5.72 -10.79 34.27
C GLY A 731 -5.60 -11.39 32.85
N TRP A 732 -6.16 -10.75 31.83
CA TRP A 732 -6.08 -11.20 30.44
C TRP A 732 -4.68 -10.95 29.86
N TRP A 733 -4.24 -11.84 28.98
CA TRP A 733 -2.87 -11.82 28.46
C TRP A 733 -2.84 -12.37 27.03
N ASN A 734 -1.81 -12.00 26.28
CA ASN A 734 -1.65 -12.38 24.88
C ASN A 734 -0.51 -13.39 24.76
N ARG A 735 -0.79 -14.58 24.20
CA ARG A 735 0.18 -15.68 24.17
C ARG A 735 1.34 -15.46 23.21
N ILE A 736 1.18 -14.63 22.17
CA ILE A 736 2.30 -14.24 21.32
C ILE A 736 3.23 -13.34 22.12
N LYS A 737 2.71 -12.25 22.71
CA LYS A 737 3.49 -11.33 23.55
C LYS A 737 4.22 -12.04 24.68
N ASP A 738 3.50 -12.86 25.44
CA ASP A 738 4.06 -13.64 26.54
C ASP A 738 5.16 -14.60 26.07
N SER A 739 5.06 -15.16 24.86
CA SER A 739 6.10 -16.02 24.28
C SER A 739 7.39 -15.25 24.00
N PHE A 740 7.28 -14.01 23.51
CA PHE A 740 8.44 -13.13 23.34
C PHE A 740 9.05 -12.74 24.69
N PHE A 741 8.23 -12.50 25.73
CA PHE A 741 8.76 -12.27 27.07
C PHE A 741 9.49 -13.47 27.66
N ILE A 742 9.14 -14.70 27.28
CA ILE A 742 9.85 -15.92 27.72
C ILE A 742 11.15 -16.11 26.92
N ALA A 743 11.08 -15.95 25.59
CA ALA A 743 12.18 -16.31 24.69
C ALA A 743 13.22 -15.20 24.49
N TYR A 744 12.78 -13.93 24.52
CA TYR A 744 13.53 -12.74 24.10
C TYR A 744 13.44 -11.60 25.12
N GLU A 745 13.37 -11.90 26.43
CA GLU A 745 13.23 -10.88 27.48
C GLU A 745 14.29 -9.76 27.40
N GLN A 746 15.54 -10.13 27.11
CA GLN A 746 16.66 -9.18 27.11
C GLN A 746 16.68 -8.32 25.86
N GLU A 747 16.38 -8.91 24.71
CA GLU A 747 16.20 -8.20 23.45
C GLU A 747 14.99 -7.27 23.53
N PHE A 748 13.90 -7.71 24.17
CA PHE A 748 12.75 -6.87 24.47
C PHE A 748 13.14 -5.66 25.33
N LEU A 749 13.83 -5.87 26.46
CA LEU A 749 14.26 -4.77 27.33
C LEU A 749 15.23 -3.82 26.60
N SER A 750 16.16 -4.35 25.82
CA SER A 750 17.12 -3.57 25.04
C SER A 750 16.43 -2.75 23.95
N MET A 751 15.51 -3.36 23.19
CA MET A 751 14.69 -2.69 22.18
C MET A 751 13.81 -1.61 22.82
N PHE A 752 13.17 -1.90 23.95
CA PHE A 752 12.30 -0.94 24.63
C PHE A 752 13.10 0.26 25.12
N HIS A 753 14.28 0.03 25.70
CA HIS A 753 15.19 1.10 26.09
C HIS A 753 15.67 1.91 24.88
N GLN A 754 16.04 1.24 23.78
CA GLN A 754 16.46 1.91 22.55
C GLN A 754 15.36 2.81 22.00
N LEU A 755 14.15 2.29 21.80
CA LEU A 755 13.01 3.06 21.28
C LEU A 755 12.67 4.23 22.22
N ASN A 756 12.61 3.97 23.54
CA ASN A 756 12.33 5.00 24.55
C ASN A 756 13.31 6.17 24.54
N ASN A 757 14.59 5.91 24.24
CA ASN A 757 15.66 6.92 24.22
C ASN A 757 16.03 7.41 22.82
N THR A 758 15.31 6.96 21.78
CA THR A 758 15.47 7.43 20.40
C THR A 758 14.13 7.94 19.92
N VAL A 759 13.43 7.19 19.08
CA VAL A 759 12.22 7.63 18.37
C VAL A 759 11.03 7.95 19.28
N HIS A 760 11.00 7.44 20.51
CA HIS A 760 9.96 7.73 21.52
C HIS A 760 10.45 8.63 22.65
N SER A 761 11.63 9.25 22.52
CA SER A 761 12.09 10.20 23.53
C SER A 761 11.23 11.48 23.52
N PRO A 762 11.07 12.17 24.65
CA PRO A 762 10.33 13.43 24.71
C PRO A 762 10.84 14.47 23.71
N GLU A 763 12.15 14.53 23.48
CA GLU A 763 12.82 15.46 22.56
C GLU A 763 12.43 15.18 21.11
N ASN A 764 12.41 13.91 20.71
CA ASN A 764 12.09 13.51 19.33
C ASN A 764 10.58 13.52 19.05
N LEU A 765 9.75 13.22 20.06
CA LEU A 765 8.29 13.22 19.91
C LEU A 765 7.68 14.63 19.92
N ARG A 766 8.29 15.60 20.61
CA ARG A 766 7.73 16.96 20.71
C ARG A 766 7.47 17.62 19.34
N PRO A 767 8.45 17.74 18.42
CA PRO A 767 8.20 18.40 17.14
C PRO A 767 7.13 17.65 16.31
N VAL A 768 7.09 16.33 16.39
CA VAL A 768 6.07 15.50 15.72
C VAL A 768 4.68 15.79 16.28
N ILE A 769 4.54 15.82 17.61
CA ILE A 769 3.27 16.11 18.28
C ILE A 769 2.83 17.55 18.03
N GLU A 770 3.74 18.51 18.01
CA GLU A 770 3.43 19.92 17.70
C GLU A 770 2.95 20.10 16.27
N ALA A 771 3.61 19.46 15.29
CA ALA A 771 3.18 19.48 13.89
C ALA A 771 1.78 18.87 13.72
N ILE A 772 1.56 17.71 14.34
CA ILE A 772 0.25 17.04 14.37
C ILE A 772 -0.79 17.94 15.07
N ALA A 773 -0.45 18.61 16.17
CA ALA A 773 -1.34 19.55 16.85
C ALA A 773 -1.76 20.72 15.96
N ALA A 774 -0.80 21.29 15.22
CA ALA A 774 -1.03 22.44 14.35
C ALA A 774 -2.00 22.10 13.22
N GLU A 775 -1.83 20.92 12.59
CA GLU A 775 -2.70 20.45 11.50
C GLU A 775 -4.18 20.34 11.90
N GLY A 776 -4.47 19.83 13.11
CA GLY A 776 -5.85 19.67 13.60
C GLY A 776 -6.38 20.83 14.46
N GLY A 777 -5.62 21.91 14.63
CA GLY A 777 -5.97 23.01 15.54
C GLY A 777 -6.02 22.61 17.04
N ARG A 778 -5.21 21.65 17.48
CA ARG A 778 -5.26 21.02 18.81
C ARG A 778 -4.10 21.38 19.76
N SER A 779 -3.46 22.53 19.56
CA SER A 779 -2.25 22.96 20.30
C SER A 779 -2.41 22.99 21.83
N GLY A 780 -3.63 23.16 22.35
CA GLY A 780 -3.92 23.17 23.78
C GLY A 780 -3.61 21.87 24.52
N ASN A 781 -3.52 20.73 23.82
CA ASN A 781 -3.32 19.41 24.43
C ASN A 781 -1.86 18.93 24.44
N VAL A 782 -0.95 19.64 23.77
CA VAL A 782 0.46 19.23 23.59
C VAL A 782 1.15 19.06 24.94
N ASN A 783 1.09 20.06 25.81
CA ASN A 783 1.82 20.04 27.10
C ASN A 783 1.35 18.91 28.03
N SER A 784 0.05 18.60 28.05
CA SER A 784 -0.48 17.50 28.87
C SER A 784 0.05 16.15 28.40
N LEU A 785 0.02 15.92 27.08
CA LEU A 785 0.55 14.71 26.48
C LEU A 785 2.08 14.60 26.68
N MET A 786 2.81 15.69 26.47
CA MET A 786 4.26 15.71 26.71
C MET A 786 4.61 15.45 28.17
N ASN A 787 3.82 15.93 29.12
CA ASN A 787 4.02 15.60 30.54
C ASN A 787 3.80 14.10 30.82
N HIS A 788 2.81 13.48 30.17
CA HIS A 788 2.61 12.03 30.24
C HIS A 788 3.81 11.28 29.67
N ILE A 789 4.25 11.64 28.46
CA ILE A 789 5.40 11.05 27.76
C ILE A 789 6.68 11.21 28.57
N GLN A 790 6.95 12.38 29.15
CA GLN A 790 8.12 12.61 30.00
C GLN A 790 8.15 11.68 31.21
N ARG A 791 7.00 11.51 31.89
CA ARG A 791 6.88 10.60 33.04
C ARG A 791 7.02 9.14 32.62
N ARG A 792 6.45 8.77 31.47
CA ARG A 792 6.55 7.43 30.89
C ARG A 792 8.01 7.11 30.57
N HIS A 793 8.69 8.03 29.89
CA HIS A 793 10.10 7.92 29.53
C HIS A 793 11.01 7.73 30.74
N GLY A 794 10.86 8.58 31.77
CA GLY A 794 11.65 8.47 33.00
C GLY A 794 11.36 7.18 33.78
N TYR A 795 10.10 6.76 33.85
CA TYR A 795 9.72 5.48 34.45
C TYR A 795 10.37 4.30 33.73
N LEU A 796 10.29 4.25 32.39
CA LEU A 796 10.87 3.18 31.58
C LEU A 796 12.39 3.09 31.77
N ASN A 797 13.12 4.20 31.76
CA ASN A 797 14.56 4.19 32.03
C ASN A 797 14.87 3.64 33.43
N SER A 798 14.18 4.17 34.46
CA SER A 798 14.38 3.69 35.84
C SER A 798 14.02 2.20 36.03
N PHE A 799 13.10 1.67 35.22
CA PHE A 799 12.71 0.27 35.25
C PHE A 799 13.71 -0.61 34.49
N ILE A 800 14.16 -0.18 33.31
CA ILE A 800 14.90 -1.02 32.37
C ILE A 800 16.42 -0.98 32.60
N GLU A 801 17.01 0.20 32.86
CA GLU A 801 18.46 0.34 32.99
C GLU A 801 19.09 -0.59 34.04
N PRO A 802 18.50 -0.79 35.25
CA PRO A 802 19.05 -1.74 36.22
C PRO A 802 19.00 -3.20 35.77
N ARG A 803 18.08 -3.53 34.84
CA ARG A 803 17.90 -4.89 34.29
C ARG A 803 18.86 -5.17 33.14
N LEU A 804 19.26 -4.14 32.39
CA LEU A 804 20.27 -4.24 31.34
C LEU A 804 21.71 -4.16 31.88
N SER A 805 21.92 -3.44 32.98
CA SER A 805 23.23 -3.29 33.61
C SER A 805 23.74 -4.64 34.15
N PRO A 806 25.06 -4.94 34.05
CA PRO A 806 25.66 -6.05 34.78
C PRO A 806 25.32 -5.94 36.27
N PRO A 807 24.91 -7.05 36.92
CA PRO A 807 24.61 -6.99 38.34
C PRO A 807 25.91 -6.76 39.14
N LEU A 808 25.79 -6.04 40.25
CA LEU A 808 26.89 -5.93 41.20
C LEU A 808 27.14 -7.30 41.84
N LEU A 809 28.35 -7.83 41.66
CA LEU A 809 28.84 -8.97 42.40
C LEU A 809 29.29 -8.50 43.80
N ALA A 810 28.49 -8.79 44.82
CA ALA A 810 28.83 -8.52 46.20
C ALA A 810 29.74 -9.62 46.75
N LEU A 811 30.81 -9.20 47.43
CA LEU A 811 31.67 -10.06 48.24
C LEU A 811 31.34 -9.87 49.72
N SER A 812 31.15 -10.96 50.44
CA SER A 812 31.11 -10.96 51.90
C SER A 812 31.95 -12.10 52.48
N LEU A 813 32.23 -12.05 53.79
CA LEU A 813 32.88 -13.12 54.53
C LEU A 813 31.86 -13.78 55.44
N ASP A 814 31.74 -15.11 55.36
CA ASP A 814 30.93 -15.92 56.28
C ASP A 814 31.73 -17.11 56.81
N ALA A 815 31.87 -17.19 58.13
CA ALA A 815 32.64 -18.21 58.85
C ALA A 815 34.07 -18.46 58.29
N GLY A 816 34.71 -17.43 57.73
CA GLY A 816 36.06 -17.52 57.13
C GLY A 816 36.09 -17.90 55.64
N ASN A 817 34.93 -18.12 55.01
CA ASN A 817 34.79 -18.35 53.57
C ASN A 817 34.36 -17.05 52.85
N ILE A 818 34.74 -16.90 51.58
CA ILE A 818 34.28 -15.79 50.74
C ILE A 818 32.94 -16.18 50.12
N VAL A 819 31.92 -15.36 50.29
CA VAL A 819 30.62 -15.50 49.65
C VAL A 819 30.51 -14.49 48.51
N LEU A 820 30.25 -15.00 47.32
CA LEU A 820 30.03 -14.27 46.08
C LEU A 820 28.53 -14.30 45.79
N GLN A 821 27.88 -13.14 45.84
CA GLN A 821 26.43 -13.07 45.66
C GLN A 821 26.04 -11.91 44.75
N TRP A 822 24.97 -12.10 43.98
CA TRP A 822 24.35 -11.04 43.20
C TRP A 822 22.81 -11.17 43.31
N PRO A 823 22.03 -10.16 42.86
CA PRO A 823 20.60 -10.15 43.10
C PRO A 823 19.90 -11.43 42.64
N GLU A 824 19.09 -12.06 43.51
CA GLU A 824 18.44 -13.37 43.27
C GLU A 824 17.61 -13.44 41.98
N GLY A 825 17.12 -12.30 41.49
CA GLY A 825 16.38 -12.21 40.23
C GLY A 825 17.24 -12.20 38.96
N ARG A 826 18.58 -12.31 39.07
CA ARG A 826 19.54 -12.20 37.95
C ARG A 826 20.22 -13.54 37.66
N THR A 827 19.41 -14.58 37.46
CA THR A 827 19.85 -15.93 37.08
C THR A 827 20.29 -16.03 35.62
N ASP A 828 20.24 -14.92 34.88
CA ASP A 828 20.77 -14.77 33.53
C ASP A 828 22.29 -14.59 33.49
N PHE A 829 22.96 -14.55 34.65
CA PHE A 829 24.41 -14.51 34.78
C PHE A 829 24.89 -15.77 35.49
N ASN A 830 26.06 -16.26 35.06
CA ASN A 830 26.77 -17.37 35.67
C ASN A 830 28.08 -16.90 36.27
N LEU A 831 28.51 -17.57 37.33
CA LEU A 831 29.84 -17.37 37.87
C LEU A 831 30.86 -18.15 37.03
N GLU A 832 31.87 -17.45 36.51
CA GLU A 832 33.05 -18.05 35.89
C GLU A 832 34.28 -17.83 36.74
N ALA A 833 35.19 -18.79 36.69
CA ALA A 833 36.49 -18.72 37.35
C ALA A 833 37.65 -18.88 36.35
N SER A 834 38.79 -18.31 36.70
CA SER A 834 40.05 -18.45 35.97
C SER A 834 41.26 -18.34 36.91
N ALA A 835 42.35 -19.05 36.60
CA ALA A 835 43.63 -18.90 37.30
C ALA A 835 44.40 -17.61 36.88
N SER A 836 43.93 -16.91 35.84
CA SER A 836 44.53 -15.68 35.30
C SER A 836 43.44 -14.65 34.97
N LEU A 837 43.73 -13.36 35.19
CA LEU A 837 42.84 -12.27 34.81
C LEU A 837 42.48 -12.27 33.30
N PHE A 838 43.33 -12.87 32.46
CA PHE A 838 43.17 -12.91 31.01
C PHE A 838 42.50 -14.20 30.49
N GLY A 839 42.07 -15.10 31.39
CA GLY A 839 41.46 -16.38 31.02
C GLY A 839 42.49 -17.51 30.82
N PRO A 840 42.06 -18.68 30.31
CA PRO A 840 40.70 -18.99 29.86
C PRO A 840 39.69 -19.09 31.02
N TRP A 841 38.51 -18.51 30.81
CA TRP A 841 37.41 -18.50 31.79
C TRP A 841 36.53 -19.74 31.61
N ARG A 842 36.05 -20.31 32.72
CA ARG A 842 35.19 -21.50 32.71
C ARG A 842 34.06 -21.33 33.70
N SER A 843 32.87 -21.81 33.35
CA SER A 843 31.72 -21.86 34.25
C SER A 843 32.04 -22.68 35.49
N VAL A 844 31.64 -22.19 36.66
CA VAL A 844 31.83 -22.89 37.92
C VAL A 844 30.74 -23.96 38.07
N SER A 845 31.12 -25.24 38.07
CA SER A 845 30.24 -26.38 38.36
C SER A 845 30.51 -26.97 39.76
N GLU A 846 29.51 -27.54 40.43
CA GLU A 846 29.70 -28.23 41.71
C GLU A 846 30.78 -29.31 41.62
N GLY A 847 31.78 -29.22 42.50
CA GLY A 847 32.91 -30.13 42.55
C GLY A 847 34.24 -29.41 42.35
N GLN A 848 35.04 -29.40 43.42
CA GLN A 848 36.31 -28.68 43.61
C GLN A 848 36.19 -27.18 43.96
N ASN A 849 36.01 -26.92 45.25
CA ASN A 849 36.39 -25.69 45.96
C ASN A 849 35.49 -24.45 45.84
N VAL A 850 34.35 -24.54 45.15
CA VAL A 850 33.24 -23.58 45.27
C VAL A 850 31.95 -24.36 45.50
N ARG A 851 31.14 -23.94 46.48
CA ARG A 851 29.79 -24.48 46.75
C ARG A 851 28.77 -23.49 46.22
N GLN A 852 27.87 -23.94 45.36
CA GLN A 852 26.73 -23.13 44.95
C GLN A 852 25.68 -23.18 46.06
N ASP A 853 25.41 -22.06 46.71
CA ASP A 853 24.40 -21.98 47.78
C ASP A 853 23.01 -21.71 47.20
N THR A 854 22.93 -20.86 46.18
CA THR A 854 21.73 -20.58 45.39
C THR A 854 22.13 -20.34 43.92
N PRO A 855 21.18 -20.22 42.96
CA PRO A 855 21.50 -19.84 41.59
C PRO A 855 22.34 -18.56 41.44
N THR A 856 22.33 -17.67 42.43
CA THR A 856 23.04 -16.39 42.40
C THR A 856 23.97 -16.18 43.61
N SER A 857 24.32 -17.26 44.32
CA SER A 857 25.18 -17.21 45.52
C SER A 857 26.12 -18.40 45.56
N TYR A 858 27.41 -18.13 45.77
CA TYR A 858 28.49 -19.12 45.78
C TYR A 858 29.44 -18.87 46.95
N THR A 859 29.80 -19.93 47.67
CA THR A 859 30.81 -19.92 48.74
C THR A 859 32.13 -20.51 48.25
N VAL A 860 33.22 -19.74 48.34
CA VAL A 860 34.59 -20.14 48.00
C VAL A 860 35.30 -20.69 49.25
N LEU A 861 35.86 -21.90 49.15
CA LEU A 861 36.49 -22.61 50.28
C LEU A 861 37.99 -22.26 50.44
N PRO A 862 38.59 -22.35 51.65
CA PRO A 862 39.84 -21.66 52.00
C PRO A 862 41.15 -22.24 51.43
N ASN A 863 41.12 -23.32 50.65
CA ASN A 863 42.24 -24.26 50.55
C ASN A 863 43.13 -24.24 49.28
N GLN A 864 43.08 -23.24 48.37
CA GLN A 864 44.26 -22.68 47.64
C GLN A 864 43.95 -21.77 46.42
N ALA A 865 44.99 -20.98 46.09
CA ALA A 865 45.33 -20.21 44.87
C ALA A 865 44.38 -19.08 44.43
N GLN A 866 45.00 -17.92 44.15
CA GLN A 866 44.37 -16.72 43.58
C GLN A 866 43.55 -17.10 42.34
N SER A 867 42.23 -17.18 42.51
CA SER A 867 41.28 -17.43 41.44
C SER A 867 40.53 -16.13 41.17
N PHE A 868 40.52 -15.73 39.90
CA PHE A 868 39.73 -14.59 39.46
C PHE A 868 38.32 -15.08 39.16
N PHE A 869 37.33 -14.33 39.65
CA PHE A 869 35.92 -14.59 39.39
C PHE A 869 35.36 -13.46 38.54
N ARG A 870 34.46 -13.81 37.63
CA ARG A 870 33.63 -12.84 36.93
C ARG A 870 32.21 -13.36 36.81
N LEU A 871 31.29 -12.43 36.68
CA LEU A 871 29.97 -12.75 36.14
C LEU A 871 30.07 -12.70 34.63
N SER A 872 29.82 -13.84 34.00
CA SER A 872 29.54 -13.89 32.56
C SER A 872 28.05 -14.11 32.38
N ARG A 873 27.58 -13.81 31.18
CA ARG A 873 26.19 -14.01 30.82
C ARG A 873 26.07 -15.32 30.04
#